data_AF-A0A238Z608-F1
#
_entry.id   AF-A0A238Z608-F1
#
_cell.length_a   1.000
_cell.length_b   1.000
_cell.length_c   1.000
_cell.angle_alpha   90.00
_cell.angle_beta   90.00
_cell.angle_gamma   90.00
#
_symmetry.space_group_name_H-M   'P 1'
#
loop_
_entity.id
_entity.type
_entity.pdbx_description
1 polymer ?
#
loop_
_entity_poly.entity_id
_entity_poly.type
_entity_poly.pdbx_seq_one_letter_code
_entity_poly.pdbx_strand_id
1 'polypeptide(L)'
;MYRYSLCLIGLFSSVLQAMQVLDDNDLSEISGQDGISLQVTGPGWSAGRIDHTQDGQRLSLKKVSARPLSSSSASNTAIDVAAGQLQVEHAGRATELTVSKVELAGNPNSFGSLRMFSTLGARLKLRGGGASGVSGFSVDDSKLSLTDTTFYYRDNGFDLIVKGVSFDTYLNNAYVDIVSGGNGEQVKLDLGDSRFVASVGGVGLDLAYSDAVDGVAATPSAPDTRDPQYERSFGQLRMDLRLGGSISISGGGESGEGLRLTPDITVANSLFQYTDAGVLRAENYSGAIVSQSGLTLDLEQDTQGNYVKLAFQDLNLTAALEGLIIGNPASQRIGSVGFDLKFQNQGTFQNYLKLRPGGDSHSGSEGITADIGWSLVDSSLSLTDNNNSLWFSGLRSFGTGQVTVDVTKSCATGLGVACYAGLADLDPSSGGFDGHFDGIRFGLNNVVGHYSLDGIRVGQADAPLQGGTELLVLLSIFPAYDFTLNGHLTIKPGGYVGDGFGFNADFYTTEANAALNVDESSQGLWLSGAEYEMHYRDGSVDVSNQGVEFRKGTYWSKLDVSDLRLGDKDTGRSIGRIVLKRYEQGSSLTLSSGGAGALCVGGSGTSAGACMASGGRWDDRGNEGLSAKLKSIFVRDNSGSPEDAVSNNPKRNQFILENGRVNNENGTGAQWVIDNFYTSDGDPANPDQNTYGFNVDLGLDVAPSSVCIKNSTGCTPITPDPLGFAVNARAHFKEINIERFQNVHPTGGSVTSFYGVKVQNADIGANLTATPIN
;
A
#
# COMPACT_ATOMS: atom_id res chain seq x y z
N MET A 1 89.71 72.29 -14.79
CA MET A 1 88.98 73.22 -15.69
C MET A 1 87.74 72.50 -16.19
N TYR A 2 86.57 73.16 -16.19
CA TYR A 2 85.22 72.64 -16.57
C TYR A 2 84.72 71.44 -15.71
N ARG A 3 83.55 71.41 -15.03
CA ARG A 3 82.14 71.85 -15.20
C ARG A 3 81.23 70.94 -16.03
N TYR A 4 80.01 70.72 -15.50
CA TYR A 4 78.88 69.87 -15.96
C TYR A 4 79.12 68.35 -15.79
N SER A 5 78.17 67.46 -15.40
CA SER A 5 76.75 67.52 -14.92
C SER A 5 76.37 66.10 -14.39
N LEU A 6 75.35 65.79 -13.55
CA LEU A 6 74.35 66.55 -12.77
C LEU A 6 73.90 65.71 -11.51
N CYS A 7 72.66 65.88 -11.03
CA CYS A 7 71.95 65.20 -9.92
C CYS A 7 71.56 63.72 -10.23
N LEU A 8 71.35 62.77 -9.32
CA LEU A 8 70.87 62.75 -7.91
C LEU A 8 69.32 62.69 -7.75
N ILE A 9 68.84 61.48 -7.38
CA ILE A 9 67.65 61.13 -6.56
C ILE A 9 66.27 61.75 -6.88
N GLY A 10 65.27 60.89 -7.11
CA GLY A 10 63.88 61.25 -6.85
C GLY A 10 62.81 60.29 -7.39
N LEU A 11 62.05 59.69 -6.46
CA LEU A 11 60.68 59.16 -6.59
C LEU A 11 60.49 57.69 -7.01
N PHE A 12 60.40 56.84 -5.98
CA PHE A 12 59.45 55.73 -5.98
C PHE A 12 58.02 56.29 -6.07
N SER A 13 57.20 55.76 -6.98
CA SER A 13 55.74 55.95 -6.95
C SER A 13 55.06 54.60 -6.76
N SER A 14 54.40 54.44 -5.61
CA SER A 14 53.43 53.37 -5.40
C SER A 14 52.19 53.64 -6.25
N VAL A 15 51.72 52.63 -6.97
CA VAL A 15 50.43 52.72 -7.67
C VAL A 15 49.31 52.57 -6.64
N LEU A 16 49.00 53.67 -5.97
CA LEU A 16 47.77 53.82 -5.19
C LEU A 16 46.59 53.82 -6.17
N GLN A 17 46.02 52.64 -6.42
CA GLN A 17 44.63 52.55 -6.87
C GLN A 17 43.74 52.95 -5.69
N ALA A 18 43.46 54.24 -5.59
CA ALA A 18 42.40 54.72 -4.72
C ALA A 18 41.07 54.23 -5.29
N MET A 19 40.21 53.65 -4.44
CA MET A 19 38.80 53.52 -4.78
C MET A 19 38.23 54.94 -4.88
N GLN A 20 37.86 55.34 -6.09
CA GLN A 20 37.16 56.59 -6.31
C GLN A 20 35.72 56.41 -5.82
N VAL A 21 35.29 57.28 -4.91
CA VAL A 21 33.88 57.38 -4.53
C VAL A 21 33.16 57.95 -5.75
N LEU A 22 32.32 57.12 -6.37
CA LEU A 22 31.34 57.56 -7.37
C LEU A 22 30.34 58.49 -6.64
N ASP A 23 29.99 59.61 -7.25
CA ASP A 23 28.92 60.45 -6.71
C ASP A 23 27.53 59.92 -7.09
N ASP A 24 26.48 60.47 -6.47
CA ASP A 24 25.11 60.03 -6.71
C ASP A 24 24.65 60.27 -8.17
N ASN A 25 25.35 61.14 -8.92
CA ASN A 25 25.09 61.44 -10.32
C ASN A 25 25.68 60.33 -11.21
N ASP A 26 26.93 59.92 -10.98
CA ASP A 26 27.57 58.78 -11.66
C ASP A 26 26.81 57.47 -11.40
N LEU A 27 26.24 57.31 -10.20
CA LEU A 27 25.38 56.16 -9.86
C LEU A 27 23.97 56.25 -10.47
N SER A 28 23.49 57.45 -10.80
CA SER A 28 22.15 57.64 -11.41
C SER A 28 22.06 57.17 -12.86
N GLU A 29 23.18 57.13 -13.59
CA GLU A 29 23.25 56.57 -14.95
C GLU A 29 23.31 55.04 -14.97
N ILE A 30 23.58 54.37 -13.84
CA ILE A 30 23.57 52.90 -13.73
C ILE A 30 22.11 52.41 -13.54
N SER A 31 21.27 52.62 -14.57
CA SER A 31 19.99 51.93 -14.65
C SER A 31 20.21 50.50 -15.15
N GLY A 32 20.37 49.55 -14.22
CA GLY A 32 20.32 48.12 -14.53
C GLY A 32 18.90 47.71 -14.96
N GLN A 33 18.56 47.95 -16.22
CA GLN A 33 17.27 47.56 -16.83
C GLN A 33 17.30 46.14 -17.42
N ASP A 34 18.49 45.58 -17.64
CA ASP A 34 18.67 44.22 -18.14
C ASP A 34 18.95 43.25 -16.97
N GLY A 35 18.16 42.18 -16.89
CA GLY A 35 18.32 41.12 -15.89
C GLY A 35 19.64 40.34 -15.98
N ILE A 36 20.00 39.65 -14.91
CA ILE A 36 21.23 38.86 -14.80
C ILE A 36 20.99 37.47 -15.41
N SER A 37 21.75 37.12 -16.46
CA SER A 37 21.79 35.76 -16.99
C SER A 37 23.06 35.03 -16.54
N LEU A 38 22.89 33.94 -15.79
CA LEU A 38 23.96 33.08 -15.31
C LEU A 38 23.98 31.77 -16.11
N GLN A 39 25.03 31.55 -16.89
CA GLN A 39 25.29 30.26 -17.53
C GLN A 39 26.32 29.47 -16.72
N VAL A 40 25.97 28.25 -16.28
CA VAL A 40 26.84 27.39 -15.47
C VAL A 40 27.35 26.21 -16.31
N THR A 41 28.63 26.25 -16.65
CA THR A 41 29.38 25.14 -17.28
C THR A 41 30.42 24.59 -16.30
N GLY A 42 30.62 23.27 -16.29
CA GLY A 42 31.61 22.63 -15.41
C GLY A 42 31.27 21.19 -15.01
N PRO A 43 32.20 20.47 -14.38
CA PRO A 43 32.09 19.03 -14.09
C PRO A 43 31.08 18.67 -12.98
N GLY A 44 30.38 19.64 -12.41
CA GLY A 44 29.51 19.46 -11.25
C GLY A 44 30.26 19.59 -9.91
N TRP A 45 29.75 18.95 -8.87
CA TRP A 45 30.34 18.99 -7.52
C TRP A 45 30.37 17.60 -6.87
N SER A 46 31.22 17.42 -5.86
CA SER A 46 31.27 16.22 -5.03
C SER A 46 31.74 16.51 -3.61
N ALA A 47 31.10 15.89 -2.62
CA ALA A 47 31.46 15.93 -1.20
C ALA A 47 31.75 14.50 -0.69
N GLY A 48 32.86 14.31 0.02
CA GLY A 48 33.21 12.99 0.58
C GLY A 48 32.21 12.50 1.64
N ARG A 49 31.64 13.43 2.40
CA ARG A 49 30.58 13.19 3.39
C ARG A 49 29.73 14.45 3.57
N ILE A 50 28.43 14.29 3.78
CA ILE A 50 27.52 15.30 4.32
C ILE A 50 26.93 14.72 5.59
N ASP A 51 26.95 15.47 6.70
CA ASP A 51 26.38 15.04 7.98
C ASP A 51 25.23 15.95 8.38
N HIS A 52 24.19 15.34 8.94
CA HIS A 52 23.21 16.02 9.78
C HIS A 52 23.35 15.46 11.20
N THR A 53 23.36 16.34 12.21
CA THR A 53 23.46 15.97 13.63
C THR A 53 22.35 16.63 14.42
N GLN A 54 21.69 15.85 15.25
CA GLN A 54 20.56 16.23 16.09
C GLN A 54 20.62 15.36 17.36
N ASP A 55 20.36 15.92 18.54
CA ASP A 55 20.26 15.19 19.82
C ASP A 55 21.47 14.27 20.13
N GLY A 56 22.65 14.68 19.67
CA GLY A 56 23.91 13.92 19.79
C GLY A 56 24.09 12.79 18.76
N GLN A 57 23.05 12.46 17.99
CA GLN A 57 23.07 11.48 16.92
C GLN A 57 23.52 12.08 15.59
N ARG A 58 23.81 11.22 14.60
CA ARG A 58 24.29 11.64 13.27
C ARG A 58 23.77 10.75 12.16
N LEU A 59 23.16 11.37 11.16
CA LEU A 59 22.93 10.82 9.82
C LEU A 59 24.04 11.27 8.88
N SER A 60 24.64 10.35 8.12
CA SER A 60 25.73 10.61 7.19
C SER A 60 25.38 10.14 5.77
N LEU A 61 25.48 11.04 4.80
CA LEU A 61 25.50 10.72 3.36
C LEU A 61 26.96 10.62 2.91
N LYS A 62 27.37 9.51 2.27
CA LYS A 62 28.75 9.31 1.80
C LYS A 62 28.89 9.52 0.29
N LYS A 63 30.04 10.07 -0.11
CA LYS A 63 30.46 10.25 -1.53
C LYS A 63 29.33 10.85 -2.37
N VAL A 64 28.76 11.96 -1.91
CA VAL A 64 27.67 12.64 -2.61
C VAL A 64 28.24 13.40 -3.80
N SER A 65 27.64 13.31 -4.97
CA SER A 65 28.02 14.12 -6.13
C SER A 65 26.88 14.40 -7.07
N ALA A 66 26.85 15.60 -7.66
CA ALA A 66 25.99 15.91 -8.80
C ALA A 66 26.85 16.28 -10.01
N ARG A 67 26.69 15.57 -11.12
CA ARG A 67 27.53 15.70 -12.34
C ARG A 67 26.65 15.82 -13.59
N PRO A 68 27.05 16.59 -14.62
CA PRO A 68 26.33 16.62 -15.89
C PRO A 68 26.51 15.30 -16.66
N LEU A 69 25.45 14.83 -17.32
CA LEU A 69 25.54 13.64 -18.20
C LEU A 69 26.33 13.91 -19.48
N SER A 70 26.43 15.17 -19.90
CA SER A 70 27.28 15.62 -21.01
C SER A 70 28.13 16.80 -20.59
N SER A 71 29.45 16.70 -20.77
CA SER A 71 30.43 17.72 -20.40
C SER A 71 30.27 19.04 -21.16
N SER A 72 29.59 19.03 -22.32
CA SER A 72 29.28 20.23 -23.11
C SER A 72 27.96 20.91 -22.72
N SER A 73 27.20 20.34 -21.78
CA SER A 73 25.88 20.86 -21.41
C SER A 73 25.97 21.96 -20.33
N ALA A 74 25.25 23.05 -20.57
CA ALA A 74 25.14 24.20 -19.66
C ALA A 74 23.74 24.27 -19.06
N SER A 75 23.63 24.68 -17.79
CA SER A 75 22.37 25.16 -17.23
C SER A 75 22.34 26.69 -17.28
N ASN A 76 21.20 27.26 -17.62
CA ASN A 76 21.00 28.71 -17.70
C ASN A 76 20.02 29.14 -16.61
N THR A 77 20.35 30.19 -15.86
CA THR A 77 19.45 30.83 -14.90
C THR A 77 19.34 32.31 -15.24
N ALA A 78 18.15 32.79 -15.62
CA ALA A 78 17.86 34.20 -15.73
C ALA A 78 17.26 34.71 -14.41
N ILE A 79 17.71 35.88 -13.95
CA ILE A 79 17.25 36.56 -12.73
C ILE A 79 16.90 37.99 -13.13
N ASP A 80 15.62 38.34 -13.06
CA ASP A 80 15.09 39.64 -13.51
C ASP A 80 14.13 40.25 -12.48
N VAL A 81 13.86 41.54 -12.55
CA VAL A 81 12.86 42.23 -11.71
C VAL A 81 11.77 42.85 -12.58
N ALA A 82 10.81 42.02 -12.96
CA ALA A 82 9.70 42.41 -13.83
C ALA A 82 8.38 42.52 -13.06
N ALA A 83 7.60 43.57 -13.35
CA ALA A 83 6.32 43.89 -12.73
C ALA A 83 6.34 44.02 -11.18
N GLY A 84 7.49 44.40 -10.61
CA GLY A 84 7.67 44.51 -9.15
C GLY A 84 7.82 43.16 -8.43
N GLN A 85 8.15 42.11 -9.16
CA GLN A 85 8.49 40.78 -8.65
C GLN A 85 9.91 40.41 -9.09
N LEU A 86 10.67 39.76 -8.22
CA LEU A 86 11.92 39.09 -8.59
C LEU A 86 11.53 37.77 -9.29
N GLN A 87 11.99 37.56 -10.52
CA GLN A 87 11.70 36.38 -11.32
C GLN A 87 12.99 35.62 -11.58
N VAL A 88 13.00 34.32 -11.27
CA VAL A 88 14.12 33.42 -11.49
C VAL A 88 13.66 32.29 -12.42
N GLU A 89 14.10 32.31 -13.67
CA GLU A 89 13.86 31.22 -14.61
C GLU A 89 15.12 30.34 -14.74
N HIS A 90 14.98 29.05 -14.47
CA HIS A 90 16.05 28.07 -14.55
C HIS A 90 15.75 27.00 -15.61
N ALA A 91 16.64 26.87 -16.57
CA ALA A 91 16.72 25.76 -17.51
C ALA A 91 17.94 24.90 -17.13
N GLY A 92 17.70 23.81 -16.42
CA GLY A 92 18.71 22.84 -16.04
C GLY A 92 19.19 22.00 -17.23
N ARG A 93 20.41 21.46 -17.08
CA ARG A 93 20.93 20.38 -17.93
C ARG A 93 20.61 19.03 -17.31
N ALA A 94 20.71 17.96 -18.09
CA ALA A 94 20.62 16.60 -17.56
C ALA A 94 21.81 16.30 -16.63
N THR A 95 21.52 15.84 -15.42
CA THR A 95 22.50 15.55 -14.37
C THR A 95 22.25 14.20 -13.71
N GLU A 96 23.34 13.52 -13.33
CA GLU A 96 23.33 12.43 -12.35
C GLU A 96 23.60 13.01 -10.96
N LEU A 97 22.73 12.73 -9.99
CA LEU A 97 22.99 12.84 -8.56
C LEU A 97 23.27 11.44 -8.01
N THR A 98 24.34 11.29 -7.24
CA THR A 98 24.75 10.04 -6.60
C THR A 98 24.93 10.24 -5.09
N VAL A 99 24.46 9.29 -4.28
CA VAL A 99 24.79 9.11 -2.86
C VAL A 99 25.20 7.66 -2.68
N SER A 100 26.48 7.38 -2.38
CA SER A 100 26.98 6.00 -2.39
C SER A 100 26.57 5.16 -1.16
N LYS A 101 26.32 5.80 -0.01
CA LYS A 101 25.77 5.16 1.21
C LYS A 101 25.05 6.18 2.07
N VAL A 102 23.99 5.75 2.74
CA VAL A 102 23.28 6.50 3.80
C VAL A 102 23.42 5.72 5.11
N GLU A 103 24.02 6.31 6.14
CA GLU A 103 24.40 5.62 7.38
C GLU A 103 23.96 6.42 8.61
N LEU A 104 23.52 5.74 9.68
CA LEU A 104 23.46 6.31 11.02
C LEU A 104 24.75 5.99 11.77
N ALA A 105 25.32 6.96 12.49
CA ALA A 105 26.50 6.72 13.31
C ALA A 105 26.24 5.61 14.34
N GLY A 106 27.26 4.80 14.65
CA GLY A 106 27.15 3.70 15.61
C GLY A 106 26.52 2.41 15.04
N ASN A 107 25.87 2.46 13.88
CA ASN A 107 25.35 1.28 13.19
C ASN A 107 26.34 0.83 12.08
N PRO A 108 26.68 -0.47 11.97
CA PRO A 108 27.54 -0.98 10.88
C PRO A 108 26.84 -1.06 9.52
N ASN A 109 25.50 -1.01 9.48
CA ASN A 109 24.69 -1.15 8.29
C ASN A 109 24.41 0.20 7.61
N SER A 110 23.88 0.16 6.39
CA SER A 110 23.45 1.33 5.61
C SER A 110 21.99 1.19 5.16
N PHE A 111 21.30 2.29 4.87
CA PHE A 111 20.01 2.25 4.18
C PHE A 111 20.15 1.94 2.67
N GLY A 112 21.37 1.72 2.16
CA GLY A 112 21.66 1.52 0.73
C GLY A 112 22.20 2.78 0.04
N SER A 113 22.12 2.80 -1.30
CA SER A 113 22.63 3.90 -2.13
C SER A 113 21.56 4.46 -3.08
N LEU A 114 21.75 5.69 -3.56
CA LEU A 114 20.81 6.39 -4.44
C LEU A 114 21.54 6.93 -5.68
N ARG A 115 20.97 6.72 -6.87
CA ARG A 115 21.27 7.51 -8.08
C ARG A 115 19.98 8.14 -8.63
N MET A 116 20.07 9.36 -9.15
CA MET A 116 18.97 10.05 -9.83
C MET A 116 19.49 10.70 -11.10
N PHE A 117 18.90 10.37 -12.24
CA PHE A 117 19.16 10.96 -13.55
C PHE A 117 18.02 11.91 -13.89
N SER A 118 18.26 13.22 -13.87
CA SER A 118 17.18 14.22 -13.96
C SER A 118 17.54 15.45 -14.79
N THR A 119 16.53 16.10 -15.37
CA THR A 119 16.62 17.47 -15.90
C THR A 119 15.60 18.35 -15.18
N LEU A 120 16.07 19.42 -14.52
CA LEU A 120 15.25 20.34 -13.75
C LEU A 120 14.88 21.58 -14.58
N GLY A 121 13.62 21.97 -14.57
CA GLY A 121 13.16 23.30 -15.00
C GLY A 121 12.45 24.01 -13.85
N ALA A 122 12.62 25.32 -13.73
CA ALA A 122 11.89 26.11 -12.73
C ALA A 122 11.61 27.54 -13.21
N ARG A 123 10.50 28.10 -12.74
CA ARG A 123 10.20 29.52 -12.71
C ARG A 123 9.76 29.87 -11.30
N LEU A 124 10.54 30.67 -10.59
CA LEU A 124 10.19 31.17 -9.27
C LEU A 124 9.94 32.67 -9.36
N LYS A 125 8.74 33.12 -8.99
CA LYS A 125 8.41 34.53 -8.83
C LYS A 125 8.32 34.84 -7.35
N LEU A 126 8.93 35.95 -6.92
CA LEU A 126 8.99 36.37 -5.53
C LEU A 126 8.49 37.80 -5.41
N ARG A 127 7.51 38.02 -4.55
CA ARG A 127 7.00 39.35 -4.21
C ARG A 127 6.96 39.52 -2.70
N GLY A 128 7.54 40.62 -2.19
CA GLY A 128 7.42 40.96 -0.76
C GLY A 128 5.97 41.21 -0.37
N GLY A 129 5.56 40.65 0.77
CA GLY A 129 4.18 40.66 1.26
C GLY A 129 3.67 39.24 1.47
N GLY A 130 3.38 38.92 2.73
CA GLY A 130 2.77 37.66 3.15
C GLY A 130 1.23 37.69 3.12
N ALA A 131 0.60 36.54 3.34
CA ALA A 131 -0.87 36.43 3.42
C ALA A 131 -1.40 36.57 4.85
N SER A 132 -0.67 36.04 5.83
CA SER A 132 -1.12 35.83 7.22
C SER A 132 -0.02 36.01 8.28
N GLY A 133 1.26 36.03 7.89
CA GLY A 133 2.40 36.13 8.81
C GLY A 133 2.85 37.55 9.18
N VAL A 134 3.83 37.62 10.09
CA VAL A 134 4.48 38.87 10.54
C VAL A 134 5.44 39.41 9.47
N SER A 135 6.04 38.50 8.70
CA SER A 135 6.77 38.78 7.46
C SER A 135 6.59 37.60 6.51
N GLY A 136 6.75 37.82 5.21
CA GLY A 136 6.53 36.77 4.21
C GLY A 136 6.67 37.27 2.77
N PHE A 137 6.61 36.34 1.84
CA PHE A 137 6.63 36.59 0.42
C PHE A 137 5.66 35.69 -0.34
N SER A 138 5.03 36.23 -1.37
CA SER A 138 4.24 35.46 -2.32
C SER A 138 5.15 34.74 -3.31
N VAL A 139 4.77 33.49 -3.63
CA VAL A 139 5.38 32.63 -4.66
C VAL A 139 4.42 32.37 -5.84
N ASP A 140 3.43 33.23 -6.02
CA ASP A 140 2.37 33.12 -7.04
C ASP A 140 2.90 33.10 -8.50
N ASP A 141 2.21 32.35 -9.36
CA ASP A 141 2.59 32.02 -10.76
C ASP A 141 4.04 31.48 -10.88
N SER A 142 4.44 30.68 -9.89
CA SER A 142 5.67 29.89 -9.92
C SER A 142 5.42 28.47 -10.40
N LYS A 143 6.42 27.89 -11.08
CA LYS A 143 6.40 26.52 -11.58
C LYS A 143 7.69 25.79 -11.23
N LEU A 144 7.58 24.55 -10.76
CA LEU A 144 8.68 23.58 -10.73
C LEU A 144 8.36 22.45 -11.72
N SER A 145 9.31 22.04 -12.55
CA SER A 145 9.14 20.94 -13.50
C SER A 145 10.32 19.98 -13.47
N LEU A 146 10.02 18.70 -13.43
CA LEU A 146 10.98 17.61 -13.55
C LEU A 146 10.55 16.73 -14.72
N THR A 147 11.46 16.40 -15.63
CA THR A 147 11.14 15.65 -16.85
C THR A 147 12.00 14.40 -16.98
N ASP A 148 11.35 13.29 -17.34
CA ASP A 148 11.94 11.98 -17.69
C ASP A 148 13.04 11.52 -16.73
N THR A 149 12.79 11.67 -15.43
CA THR A 149 13.74 11.32 -14.40
C THR A 149 13.71 9.84 -14.10
N THR A 150 14.90 9.25 -13.92
CA THR A 150 15.04 7.87 -13.46
C THR A 150 15.76 7.83 -12.13
N PHE A 151 15.16 7.17 -11.14
CA PHE A 151 15.76 6.90 -9.83
C PHE A 151 16.22 5.45 -9.76
N TYR A 152 17.37 5.22 -9.13
CA TYR A 152 17.88 3.91 -8.75
C TYR A 152 18.11 3.93 -7.23
N TYR A 153 17.42 3.04 -6.52
CA TYR A 153 17.74 2.71 -5.13
C TYR A 153 18.47 1.37 -5.14
N ARG A 154 19.74 1.38 -4.71
CA ARG A 154 20.56 0.15 -4.61
C ARG A 154 20.50 -0.38 -3.20
N ASP A 155 20.16 -1.66 -3.10
CA ASP A 155 20.22 -2.43 -1.86
C ASP A 155 20.98 -3.74 -2.10
N ASN A 156 21.99 -4.01 -1.27
CA ASN A 156 22.81 -5.22 -1.26
C ASN A 156 23.39 -5.63 -2.64
N GLY A 157 23.51 -4.68 -3.57
CA GLY A 157 24.02 -4.89 -4.93
C GLY A 157 22.96 -5.07 -6.03
N PHE A 158 21.67 -4.96 -5.72
CA PHE A 158 20.54 -4.98 -6.65
C PHE A 158 19.85 -3.61 -6.71
N ASP A 159 19.25 -3.25 -7.84
CA ASP A 159 18.62 -1.93 -8.02
C ASP A 159 17.09 -2.01 -8.13
N LEU A 160 16.39 -1.21 -7.33
CA LEU A 160 15.01 -0.77 -7.57
C LEU A 160 15.04 0.46 -8.48
N ILE A 161 14.36 0.41 -9.62
CA ILE A 161 14.44 1.43 -10.67
C ILE A 161 13.07 2.06 -10.92
N VAL A 162 12.92 3.35 -10.62
CA VAL A 162 11.70 4.13 -10.96
C VAL A 162 12.00 4.92 -12.23
N LYS A 163 11.37 4.55 -13.36
CA LYS A 163 11.65 5.05 -14.72
C LYS A 163 10.60 6.07 -15.15
N GLY A 164 11.01 7.07 -15.93
CA GLY A 164 10.11 8.04 -16.59
C GLY A 164 9.32 8.92 -15.62
N VAL A 165 9.88 9.27 -14.47
CA VAL A 165 9.25 10.20 -13.51
C VAL A 165 9.25 11.60 -14.09
N SER A 166 8.06 12.13 -14.34
CA SER A 166 7.87 13.53 -14.74
C SER A 166 6.83 14.18 -13.85
N PHE A 167 7.05 15.42 -13.43
CA PHE A 167 6.04 16.20 -12.74
C PHE A 167 6.14 17.69 -13.06
N ASP A 168 5.00 18.37 -12.92
CA ASP A 168 4.86 19.81 -12.89
C ASP A 168 4.11 20.22 -11.61
N THR A 169 4.74 21.06 -10.78
CA THR A 169 4.09 21.78 -9.68
C THR A 169 3.84 23.21 -10.10
N TYR A 170 2.58 23.65 -10.02
CA TYR A 170 2.14 25.03 -10.27
C TYR A 170 1.68 25.62 -8.94
N LEU A 171 2.29 26.74 -8.53
CA LEU A 171 1.94 27.47 -7.32
C LEU A 171 1.12 28.70 -7.71
N ASN A 172 -0.17 28.70 -7.34
CA ASN A 172 -1.09 29.81 -7.62
C ASN A 172 -1.67 30.33 -6.30
N ASN A 173 -1.66 31.65 -6.11
CA ASN A 173 -2.07 32.32 -4.87
C ASN A 173 -1.36 31.75 -3.62
N ALA A 174 -0.11 31.32 -3.78
CA ALA A 174 0.68 30.64 -2.75
C ALA A 174 1.67 31.61 -2.06
N TYR A 175 1.94 31.36 -0.78
CA TYR A 175 2.71 32.26 0.08
C TYR A 175 3.64 31.49 1.02
N VAL A 176 4.80 32.08 1.32
CA VAL A 176 5.70 31.62 2.39
C VAL A 176 5.75 32.71 3.45
N ASP A 177 5.14 32.43 4.59
CA ASP A 177 5.00 33.33 5.72
C ASP A 177 5.83 32.85 6.92
N ILE A 178 6.47 33.78 7.62
CA ILE A 178 6.94 33.56 8.99
C ILE A 178 5.78 33.93 9.92
N VAL A 179 5.20 32.92 10.55
CA VAL A 179 4.09 33.05 11.51
C VAL A 179 4.60 32.83 12.92
N SER A 180 4.13 33.64 13.87
CA SER A 180 4.33 33.39 15.31
C SER A 180 3.30 32.36 15.78
N GLY A 181 3.71 31.09 15.86
CA GLY A 181 2.83 29.96 16.17
C GLY A 181 3.25 29.23 17.44
N GLY A 182 2.46 29.36 18.51
CA GLY A 182 2.69 28.65 19.77
C GLY A 182 4.08 28.90 20.37
N ASN A 183 4.95 27.89 20.32
CA ASN A 183 6.24 27.86 20.99
C ASN A 183 7.39 28.56 20.22
N GLY A 184 7.14 29.17 19.05
CA GLY A 184 8.21 29.87 18.31
C GLY A 184 7.77 30.46 16.97
N GLU A 185 8.75 30.90 16.18
CA GLU A 185 8.57 31.25 14.77
C GLU A 185 8.45 29.96 13.94
N GLN A 186 7.48 29.93 13.03
CA GLN A 186 7.24 28.82 12.10
C GLN A 186 7.23 29.35 10.66
N VAL A 187 7.72 28.55 9.72
CA VAL A 187 7.60 28.82 8.29
C VAL A 187 6.31 28.15 7.80
N LYS A 188 5.28 28.94 7.52
CA LYS A 188 4.02 28.47 6.94
C LYS A 188 4.08 28.61 5.42
N LEU A 189 3.97 27.49 4.71
CA LEU A 189 3.68 27.45 3.28
C LEU A 189 2.15 27.41 3.11
N ASP A 190 1.57 28.49 2.61
CA ASP A 190 0.17 28.52 2.16
C ASP A 190 0.11 28.08 0.69
N LEU A 191 -0.71 27.07 0.40
CA LEU A 191 -0.76 26.41 -0.89
C LEU A 191 -1.74 27.09 -1.87
N GLY A 192 -2.63 27.97 -1.40
CA GLY A 192 -3.59 28.67 -2.27
C GLY A 192 -4.41 27.70 -3.15
N ASP A 193 -4.34 27.91 -4.46
CA ASP A 193 -4.96 27.07 -5.50
C ASP A 193 -3.88 26.32 -6.33
N SER A 194 -2.93 25.69 -5.63
CA SER A 194 -1.81 24.98 -6.27
C SER A 194 -2.24 23.70 -6.99
N ARG A 195 -1.43 23.27 -7.96
CA ARG A 195 -1.67 22.04 -8.73
C ARG A 195 -0.39 21.24 -8.93
N PHE A 196 -0.46 19.93 -8.70
CA PHE A 196 0.62 18.99 -8.92
C PHE A 196 0.21 17.93 -9.93
N VAL A 197 0.84 17.90 -11.09
CA VAL A 197 0.61 16.89 -12.15
C VAL A 197 1.83 16.01 -12.24
N ALA A 198 1.68 14.70 -12.12
CA ALA A 198 2.80 13.76 -12.14
C ALA A 198 2.50 12.48 -12.93
N SER A 199 3.55 11.85 -13.43
CA SER A 199 3.52 10.53 -14.05
C SER A 199 4.78 9.74 -13.75
N VAL A 200 4.63 8.43 -13.58
CA VAL A 200 5.73 7.45 -13.53
C VAL A 200 5.52 6.47 -14.69
N GLY A 201 6.52 6.38 -15.57
CA GLY A 201 6.47 5.54 -16.77
C GLY A 201 6.62 4.04 -16.48
N GLY A 202 7.17 3.68 -15.32
CA GLY A 202 7.15 2.33 -14.76
C GLY A 202 8.10 2.19 -13.57
N VAL A 203 7.83 1.26 -12.67
CA VAL A 203 8.80 0.82 -11.65
C VAL A 203 9.27 -0.58 -12.03
N GLY A 204 10.58 -0.82 -12.06
CA GLY A 204 11.16 -2.14 -12.36
C GLY A 204 12.30 -2.48 -11.41
N LEU A 205 12.89 -3.66 -11.60
CA LEU A 205 14.06 -4.12 -10.85
C LEU A 205 15.20 -4.43 -11.81
N ASP A 206 16.42 -4.37 -11.29
CA ASP A 206 17.60 -5.03 -11.84
C ASP A 206 18.18 -5.94 -10.75
N LEU A 207 17.91 -7.22 -10.89
CA LEU A 207 18.40 -8.30 -10.03
C LEU A 207 19.70 -8.91 -10.59
N ALA A 208 20.40 -8.26 -11.51
CA ALA A 208 21.77 -8.62 -11.84
C ALA A 208 22.71 -8.04 -10.78
N TYR A 209 23.45 -8.90 -10.07
CA TYR A 209 24.31 -8.45 -8.96
C TYR A 209 25.47 -7.56 -9.46
N SER A 210 25.62 -6.40 -8.82
CA SER A 210 26.61 -5.34 -9.17
C SER A 210 26.38 -4.75 -10.57
N ASP A 211 27.11 -3.70 -10.95
CA ASP A 211 26.99 -3.12 -12.31
C ASP A 211 27.52 -4.08 -13.41
N ALA A 212 26.97 -3.97 -14.64
CA ALA A 212 27.26 -4.85 -15.78
C ALA A 212 28.75 -4.99 -16.14
N VAL A 213 29.52 -3.92 -15.96
CA VAL A 213 30.97 -3.86 -16.16
C VAL A 213 31.54 -3.12 -14.95
N ASP A 214 32.62 -3.66 -14.36
CA ASP A 214 33.22 -3.07 -13.16
C ASP A 214 33.61 -1.60 -13.38
N GLY A 215 33.14 -0.73 -12.48
CA GLY A 215 33.30 0.73 -12.58
C GLY A 215 32.41 1.46 -13.60
N VAL A 216 31.54 0.77 -14.34
CA VAL A 216 30.61 1.38 -15.33
C VAL A 216 29.16 1.21 -14.86
N ALA A 217 28.62 2.28 -14.27
CA ALA A 217 27.24 2.34 -13.82
C ALA A 217 26.24 2.09 -14.95
N ALA A 218 25.18 1.34 -14.68
CA ALA A 218 23.98 1.32 -15.52
C ALA A 218 23.35 2.72 -15.60
N THR A 219 22.77 3.07 -16.74
CA THR A 219 22.14 4.39 -16.98
C THR A 219 20.80 4.23 -17.69
N PRO A 220 19.91 5.24 -17.70
CA PRO A 220 18.62 5.13 -18.38
C PRO A 220 18.74 4.88 -19.89
N SER A 221 19.81 5.37 -20.52
CA SER A 221 20.12 5.16 -21.95
C SER A 221 20.91 3.88 -22.25
N ALA A 222 21.43 3.23 -21.22
CA ALA A 222 22.14 1.94 -21.30
C ALA A 222 21.83 1.14 -20.01
N PRO A 223 20.62 0.56 -19.89
CA PRO A 223 20.24 -0.25 -18.75
C PRO A 223 21.01 -1.56 -18.72
N ASP A 224 21.07 -2.20 -17.56
CA ASP A 224 21.51 -3.59 -17.49
C ASP A 224 20.49 -4.49 -18.19
N THR A 225 21.00 -5.48 -18.93
CA THR A 225 20.22 -6.45 -19.72
C THR A 225 20.53 -7.90 -19.31
N ARG A 226 21.30 -8.09 -18.23
CA ARG A 226 21.60 -9.41 -17.65
C ARG A 226 20.42 -9.96 -16.84
N ASP A 227 19.57 -9.10 -16.30
CA ASP A 227 18.29 -9.50 -15.70
C ASP A 227 17.28 -9.81 -16.82
N PRO A 228 16.75 -11.04 -16.96
CA PRO A 228 15.76 -11.37 -17.99
C PRO A 228 14.41 -10.63 -17.83
N GLN A 229 14.16 -9.96 -16.71
CA GLN A 229 12.94 -9.18 -16.45
C GLN A 229 13.15 -7.65 -16.59
N TYR A 230 14.28 -7.16 -17.10
CA TYR A 230 14.63 -5.72 -17.16
C TYR A 230 13.58 -4.80 -17.84
N GLU A 231 12.76 -5.35 -18.74
CA GLU A 231 11.67 -4.64 -19.46
C GLU A 231 10.34 -4.61 -18.70
N ARG A 232 10.14 -5.47 -17.69
CA ARG A 232 8.89 -5.55 -16.93
C ARG A 232 8.76 -4.38 -15.97
N SER A 233 7.53 -3.95 -15.72
CA SER A 233 7.23 -2.97 -14.69
C SER A 233 6.10 -3.40 -13.76
N PHE A 234 6.02 -2.78 -12.59
CA PHE A 234 4.88 -2.84 -11.67
C PHE A 234 3.63 -2.12 -12.22
N GLY A 235 3.67 -1.58 -13.44
CA GLY A 235 2.66 -0.75 -14.07
C GLY A 235 3.00 0.75 -14.04
N GLN A 236 2.14 1.54 -14.68
CA GLN A 236 2.28 2.99 -14.83
C GLN A 236 1.37 3.76 -13.89
N LEU A 237 1.78 4.96 -13.51
CA LEU A 237 1.03 5.80 -12.57
C LEU A 237 0.92 7.24 -13.09
N ARG A 238 -0.27 7.84 -12.95
CA ARG A 238 -0.55 9.23 -13.27
C ARG A 238 -1.39 9.89 -12.17
N MET A 239 -1.04 11.11 -11.82
CA MET A 239 -1.73 11.94 -10.83
C MET A 239 -1.97 13.35 -11.39
N ASP A 240 -3.10 13.94 -11.00
CA ASP A 240 -3.42 15.36 -11.20
C ASP A 240 -4.12 15.86 -9.94
N LEU A 241 -3.35 16.44 -9.03
CA LEU A 241 -3.80 16.89 -7.72
C LEU A 241 -4.01 18.40 -7.72
N ARG A 242 -5.15 18.87 -7.22
CA ARG A 242 -5.35 20.28 -6.85
C ARG A 242 -5.25 20.37 -5.32
N LEU A 243 -4.33 21.20 -4.84
CA LEU A 243 -3.89 21.27 -3.46
C LEU A 243 -4.16 22.66 -2.91
N GLY A 244 -4.78 22.72 -1.73
CA GLY A 244 -4.99 23.95 -0.97
C GLY A 244 -4.68 23.74 0.51
N GLY A 245 -5.00 24.75 1.33
CA GLY A 245 -4.65 24.76 2.74
C GLY A 245 -3.18 25.12 2.96
N SER A 246 -2.53 24.56 3.98
CA SER A 246 -1.16 24.95 4.34
C SER A 246 -0.32 23.86 5.00
N ILE A 247 0.99 24.08 5.05
CA ILE A 247 1.96 23.26 5.78
C ILE A 247 2.83 24.20 6.62
N SER A 248 2.78 24.08 7.94
CA SER A 248 3.68 24.80 8.85
C SER A 248 4.88 23.94 9.20
N ILE A 249 6.07 24.54 9.15
CA ILE A 249 7.35 23.91 9.45
C ILE A 249 7.99 24.65 10.63
N SER A 250 8.38 23.91 11.67
CA SER A 250 8.95 24.47 12.90
C SER A 250 10.07 23.57 13.45
N GLY A 251 10.94 24.12 14.29
CA GLY A 251 11.95 23.34 15.00
C GLY A 251 11.40 22.64 16.24
N GLY A 252 12.03 21.53 16.63
CA GLY A 252 11.76 20.76 17.84
C GLY A 252 10.99 19.46 17.56
N GLY A 253 11.49 18.37 18.10
CA GLY A 253 10.98 17.01 17.91
C GLY A 253 9.78 16.65 18.78
N GLU A 254 9.53 15.34 18.93
CA GLU A 254 8.68 14.81 20.00
C GLU A 254 9.30 15.13 21.36
N SER A 255 10.63 15.03 21.45
CA SER A 255 11.44 15.56 22.54
C SER A 255 12.81 16.00 22.03
N GLY A 256 13.32 17.16 22.48
CA GLY A 256 14.66 17.64 22.14
C GLY A 256 14.70 18.57 20.92
N GLU A 257 15.79 18.48 20.16
CA GLU A 257 15.91 19.10 18.83
C GLU A 257 14.98 18.40 17.84
N GLY A 258 14.93 18.82 16.56
CA GLY A 258 14.09 18.15 15.55
C GLY A 258 13.38 19.05 14.56
N LEU A 259 12.57 18.43 13.71
CA LEU A 259 11.69 19.10 12.75
C LEU A 259 10.23 18.70 13.00
N ARG A 260 9.35 19.68 13.20
CA ARG A 260 7.90 19.47 13.29
C ARG A 260 7.18 20.04 12.06
N LEU A 261 6.38 19.19 11.43
CA LEU A 261 5.57 19.45 10.25
C LEU A 261 4.09 19.39 10.65
N THR A 262 3.38 20.51 10.57
CA THR A 262 1.95 20.60 10.88
C THR A 262 1.16 20.78 9.59
N PRO A 263 0.64 19.70 8.97
CA PRO A 263 -0.19 19.78 7.78
C PRO A 263 -1.63 20.19 8.12
N ASP A 264 -2.16 21.04 7.25
CA ASP A 264 -3.59 21.33 7.08
C ASP A 264 -3.85 21.40 5.57
N ILE A 265 -3.65 20.27 4.89
CA ILE A 265 -3.67 20.17 3.42
C ILE A 265 -5.05 19.74 2.98
N THR A 266 -5.62 20.43 1.99
CA THR A 266 -6.85 19.99 1.32
C THR A 266 -6.56 19.55 -0.12
N VAL A 267 -7.29 18.54 -0.59
CA VAL A 267 -7.26 18.02 -1.96
C VAL A 267 -8.66 18.12 -2.54
N ALA A 268 -8.80 18.59 -3.77
CA ALA A 268 -10.11 18.73 -4.42
C ALA A 268 -10.07 18.34 -5.90
N ASN A 269 -11.18 17.80 -6.43
CA ASN A 269 -11.40 17.55 -7.86
C ASN A 269 -10.19 16.91 -8.57
N SER A 270 -9.52 15.96 -7.92
CA SER A 270 -8.24 15.41 -8.34
C SER A 270 -8.40 14.06 -9.06
N LEU A 271 -7.35 13.60 -9.73
CA LEU A 271 -7.32 12.34 -10.47
C LEU A 271 -6.15 11.48 -10.04
N PHE A 272 -6.41 10.20 -9.81
CA PHE A 272 -5.40 9.14 -9.71
C PHE A 272 -5.71 8.06 -10.74
N GLN A 273 -4.71 7.65 -11.52
CA GLN A 273 -4.84 6.54 -12.46
C GLN A 273 -3.59 5.64 -12.42
N TYR A 274 -3.79 4.38 -12.07
CA TYR A 274 -2.86 3.30 -12.35
C TYR A 274 -3.23 2.62 -13.69
N THR A 275 -2.23 2.22 -14.47
CA THR A 275 -2.42 1.61 -15.80
C THR A 275 -1.49 0.41 -16.02
N ASP A 276 -2.07 -0.67 -16.54
CA ASP A 276 -1.43 -1.91 -16.98
C ASP A 276 -2.14 -2.29 -18.31
N ALA A 277 -2.63 -3.53 -18.49
CA ALA A 277 -3.49 -3.91 -19.61
C ALA A 277 -4.91 -3.29 -19.55
N GLY A 278 -5.33 -2.84 -18.37
CA GLY A 278 -6.52 -2.04 -18.08
C GLY A 278 -6.18 -0.85 -17.17
N VAL A 279 -7.18 -0.23 -16.56
CA VAL A 279 -7.01 0.91 -15.65
C VAL A 279 -7.63 0.68 -14.28
N LEU A 280 -7.00 1.27 -13.26
CA LEU A 280 -7.63 1.56 -11.97
C LEU A 280 -7.63 3.08 -11.82
N ARG A 281 -8.81 3.71 -11.89
CA ARG A 281 -8.95 5.17 -11.94
C ARG A 281 -9.92 5.66 -10.88
N ALA A 282 -9.45 6.59 -10.05
CA ALA A 282 -10.26 7.34 -9.10
C ALA A 282 -10.45 8.77 -9.62
N GLU A 283 -11.70 9.10 -9.89
CA GLU A 283 -12.15 10.39 -10.43
C GLU A 283 -12.71 11.28 -9.31
N ASN A 284 -12.53 12.60 -9.46
CA ASN A 284 -12.93 13.62 -8.48
C ASN A 284 -12.46 13.33 -7.05
N TYR A 285 -11.22 12.84 -6.89
CA TYR A 285 -10.62 12.66 -5.57
C TYR A 285 -10.61 13.99 -4.81
N SER A 286 -11.13 13.95 -3.59
CA SER A 286 -11.09 15.05 -2.63
C SER A 286 -10.76 14.52 -1.24
N GLY A 287 -10.32 15.39 -0.33
CA GLY A 287 -9.92 14.97 1.02
C GLY A 287 -9.15 16.04 1.78
N ALA A 288 -8.73 15.71 3.01
CA ALA A 288 -7.85 16.54 3.81
C ALA A 288 -6.88 15.71 4.65
N ILE A 289 -5.70 16.27 4.89
CA ILE A 289 -4.64 15.73 5.76
C ILE A 289 -4.37 16.79 6.82
N VAL A 290 -4.82 16.55 8.06
CA VAL A 290 -4.79 17.53 9.14
C VAL A 290 -4.17 16.93 10.41
N SER A 291 -3.26 17.66 11.04
CA SER A 291 -2.73 17.33 12.37
C SER A 291 -2.60 18.61 13.21
N GLN A 292 -3.00 18.56 14.48
CA GLN A 292 -2.96 19.71 15.40
C GLN A 292 -1.60 19.79 16.13
N SER A 293 -1.07 18.65 16.60
CA SER A 293 0.26 18.57 17.23
C SER A 293 1.41 18.47 16.23
N GLY A 294 1.12 18.13 14.98
CA GLY A 294 2.10 17.93 13.91
C GLY A 294 2.84 16.58 13.98
N LEU A 295 3.49 16.24 12.88
CA LEU A 295 4.39 15.10 12.73
C LEU A 295 5.82 15.58 13.04
N THR A 296 6.58 14.82 13.83
CA THR A 296 7.97 15.14 14.17
C THR A 296 8.93 14.19 13.48
N LEU A 297 10.08 14.69 13.05
CA LEU A 297 11.18 13.94 12.45
C LEU A 297 12.44 14.15 13.29
N ASP A 298 12.91 13.08 13.92
CA ASP A 298 13.93 13.11 14.98
C ASP A 298 15.02 12.05 14.81
N LEU A 299 16.21 12.28 15.38
CA LEU A 299 17.29 11.29 15.47
C LEU A 299 17.43 10.79 16.92
N GLU A 300 16.92 9.60 17.19
CA GLU A 300 16.90 9.00 18.54
C GLU A 300 17.77 7.73 18.63
N GLN A 301 17.91 7.20 19.85
CA GLN A 301 18.59 5.94 20.14
C GLN A 301 17.81 5.11 21.17
N ASP A 302 17.88 3.79 21.06
CA ASP A 302 17.37 2.85 22.06
C ASP A 302 18.32 1.65 22.22
N THR A 303 17.86 0.58 22.86
CA THR A 303 18.67 -0.63 23.11
C THR A 303 19.08 -1.38 21.84
N GLN A 304 18.41 -1.14 20.70
CA GLN A 304 18.79 -1.70 19.40
C GLN A 304 19.73 -0.78 18.61
N GLY A 305 19.96 0.45 19.09
CA GLY A 305 20.84 1.43 18.49
C GLY A 305 20.11 2.67 17.97
N ASN A 306 20.73 3.34 17.00
CA ASN A 306 20.29 4.64 16.51
C ASN A 306 19.26 4.51 15.38
N TYR A 307 18.26 5.37 15.37
CA TYR A 307 17.16 5.38 14.39
C TYR A 307 16.72 6.80 14.01
N VAL A 308 16.11 6.92 12.82
CA VAL A 308 15.31 8.09 12.44
C VAL A 308 13.88 7.82 12.87
N LYS A 309 13.26 8.73 13.63
CA LYS A 309 11.90 8.59 14.13
C LYS A 309 10.97 9.56 13.42
N LEU A 310 9.88 9.05 12.87
CA LEU A 310 8.70 9.83 12.50
C LEU A 310 7.62 9.54 13.54
N ALA A 311 7.13 10.54 14.26
CA ALA A 311 6.10 10.36 15.29
C ALA A 311 4.99 11.42 15.16
N PHE A 312 3.78 11.10 15.63
CA PHE A 312 2.69 12.06 15.70
C PHE A 312 1.75 11.73 16.86
N GLN A 313 1.10 12.75 17.42
CA GLN A 313 0.10 12.56 18.48
C GLN A 313 -1.31 12.41 17.93
N ASP A 314 -1.61 13.14 16.86
CA ASP A 314 -2.87 13.10 16.12
C ASP A 314 -2.60 13.24 14.60
N LEU A 315 -3.39 12.54 13.79
CA LEU A 315 -3.42 12.71 12.35
C LEU A 315 -4.79 12.28 11.81
N ASN A 316 -5.52 13.20 11.19
CA ASN A 316 -6.79 12.94 10.53
C ASN A 316 -6.58 12.91 9.02
N LEU A 317 -6.95 11.80 8.38
CA LEU A 317 -6.93 11.60 6.94
C LEU A 317 -8.37 11.39 6.47
N THR A 318 -8.93 12.37 5.77
CA THR A 318 -10.22 12.23 5.09
C THR A 318 -10.02 12.15 3.59
N ALA A 319 -10.77 11.28 2.93
CA ALA A 319 -10.69 11.06 1.49
C ALA A 319 -12.06 10.65 0.93
N ALA A 320 -12.40 11.13 -0.27
CA ALA A 320 -13.55 10.69 -1.03
C ALA A 320 -13.17 10.55 -2.50
N LEU A 321 -13.48 9.40 -3.10
CA LEU A 321 -13.35 9.11 -4.53
C LEU A 321 -14.78 9.10 -5.08
N GLU A 322 -15.22 10.10 -5.86
CA GLU A 322 -16.63 10.13 -6.32
C GLU A 322 -16.92 9.11 -7.43
N GLY A 323 -15.89 8.68 -8.17
CA GLY A 323 -16.03 7.66 -9.19
C GLY A 323 -14.82 6.74 -9.22
N LEU A 324 -15.01 5.48 -8.81
CA LEU A 324 -14.01 4.43 -8.95
C LEU A 324 -14.31 3.54 -10.17
N ILE A 325 -13.36 3.46 -11.10
CA ILE A 325 -13.41 2.61 -12.30
C ILE A 325 -12.31 1.55 -12.20
N ILE A 326 -12.71 0.28 -12.38
CA ILE A 326 -11.81 -0.87 -12.34
C ILE A 326 -11.92 -1.67 -13.64
N GLY A 327 -10.80 -1.79 -14.35
CA GLY A 327 -10.62 -2.61 -15.53
C GLY A 327 -10.74 -1.82 -16.83
N ASN A 328 -11.83 -2.02 -17.57
CA ASN A 328 -12.07 -1.29 -18.81
C ASN A 328 -12.46 0.18 -18.49
N PRO A 329 -11.80 1.21 -19.08
CA PRO A 329 -12.10 2.62 -18.83
C PRO A 329 -13.49 3.07 -19.29
N ALA A 330 -14.22 2.25 -20.06
CA ALA A 330 -15.60 2.46 -20.48
C ALA A 330 -16.63 1.64 -19.69
N SER A 331 -16.21 0.88 -18.67
CA SER A 331 -17.12 0.26 -17.71
C SER A 331 -17.90 1.31 -16.90
N GLN A 332 -18.97 0.85 -16.26
CA GLN A 332 -19.66 1.59 -15.20
C GLN A 332 -18.72 1.90 -14.02
N ARG A 333 -19.15 2.76 -13.10
CA ARG A 333 -18.41 3.03 -11.86
C ARG A 333 -18.86 2.04 -10.78
N ILE A 334 -18.05 1.85 -9.75
CA ILE A 334 -18.52 1.19 -8.51
C ILE A 334 -19.44 2.14 -7.72
N GLY A 335 -19.36 3.44 -7.97
CA GLY A 335 -19.91 4.50 -7.15
C GLY A 335 -18.78 5.28 -6.49
N SER A 336 -19.02 5.80 -5.28
CA SER A 336 -18.03 6.52 -4.48
C SER A 336 -17.53 5.73 -3.27
N VAL A 337 -16.28 5.98 -2.88
CA VAL A 337 -15.66 5.40 -1.67
C VAL A 337 -15.11 6.52 -0.80
N GLY A 338 -15.52 6.58 0.47
CA GLY A 338 -15.09 7.58 1.44
C GLY A 338 -14.34 6.97 2.62
N PHE A 339 -13.31 7.66 3.10
CA PHE A 339 -12.48 7.27 4.24
C PHE A 339 -12.40 8.43 5.22
N ASP A 340 -12.50 8.13 6.52
CA ASP A 340 -12.23 9.04 7.63
C ASP A 340 -11.40 8.28 8.65
N LEU A 341 -10.08 8.44 8.58
CA LEU A 341 -9.10 7.76 9.42
C LEU A 341 -8.54 8.75 10.42
N LYS A 342 -8.79 8.52 11.71
CA LYS A 342 -8.32 9.36 12.82
C LYS A 342 -7.31 8.56 13.63
N PHE A 343 -6.05 8.96 13.58
CA PHE A 343 -5.01 8.42 14.45
C PHE A 343 -4.86 9.32 15.67
N GLN A 344 -4.83 8.73 16.86
CA GLN A 344 -4.60 9.44 18.12
C GLN A 344 -3.86 8.54 19.10
N ASN A 345 -2.86 9.07 19.82
CA ASN A 345 -2.16 8.29 20.85
C ASN A 345 -3.09 7.98 22.04
N GLN A 346 -3.18 6.71 22.43
CA GLN A 346 -4.01 6.23 23.55
C GLN A 346 -3.19 5.46 24.58
N GLY A 347 -2.84 6.11 25.69
CA GLY A 347 -2.11 5.48 26.80
C GLY A 347 -0.73 4.97 26.37
N THR A 348 -0.57 3.65 26.27
CA THR A 348 0.65 2.99 25.79
C THR A 348 0.72 2.85 24.26
N PHE A 349 -0.39 3.04 23.55
CA PHE A 349 -0.43 2.95 22.09
C PHE A 349 -0.10 4.31 21.48
N GLN A 350 0.98 4.35 20.71
CA GLN A 350 1.52 5.57 20.11
C GLN A 350 1.71 5.37 18.61
N ASN A 351 1.55 6.44 17.85
CA ASN A 351 1.76 6.48 16.41
C ASN A 351 3.20 6.89 16.09
N TYR A 352 4.00 5.94 15.59
CA TYR A 352 5.38 6.18 15.21
C TYR A 352 5.89 5.19 14.15
N LEU A 353 6.98 5.60 13.49
CA LEU A 353 7.79 4.81 12.57
C LEU A 353 9.27 5.08 12.89
N LYS A 354 10.00 4.05 13.34
CA LYS A 354 11.44 4.13 13.66
C LYS A 354 12.25 3.41 12.59
N LEU A 355 12.97 4.16 11.76
CA LEU A 355 13.78 3.64 10.65
C LEU A 355 15.23 3.42 11.08
N ARG A 356 15.73 2.19 10.91
CA ARG A 356 17.13 1.79 11.11
C ARG A 356 17.73 1.25 9.80
N PRO A 357 19.03 1.49 9.54
CA PRO A 357 19.71 0.95 8.38
C PRO A 357 20.00 -0.56 8.52
N GLY A 358 19.95 -1.27 7.40
CA GLY A 358 19.93 -2.72 7.31
C GLY A 358 18.50 -3.27 7.42
N GLY A 359 18.14 -4.20 6.53
CA GLY A 359 16.84 -4.89 6.54
C GLY A 359 16.90 -6.26 7.23
N ASP A 360 16.36 -7.28 6.57
CA ASP A 360 16.36 -8.68 7.00
C ASP A 360 17.81 -9.18 7.27
N SER A 361 18.00 -9.81 8.43
CA SER A 361 19.34 -10.19 8.94
C SER A 361 20.10 -11.18 8.06
N HIS A 362 19.43 -11.84 7.12
CA HIS A 362 20.02 -12.76 6.17
C HIS A 362 20.27 -12.11 4.81
N SER A 363 19.59 -11.01 4.47
CA SER A 363 19.68 -10.33 3.16
C SER A 363 20.98 -9.56 2.93
N GLY A 364 21.59 -9.00 3.98
CA GLY A 364 22.91 -8.35 3.89
C GLY A 364 23.19 -7.28 4.93
N SER A 365 23.83 -6.17 4.51
CA SER A 365 24.20 -5.03 5.38
C SER A 365 23.57 -3.71 4.93
N GLU A 366 22.82 -3.76 3.84
CA GLU A 366 21.97 -2.68 3.34
C GLU A 366 20.49 -3.09 3.52
N GLY A 367 19.56 -2.17 3.25
CA GLY A 367 18.12 -2.38 3.46
C GLY A 367 17.57 -1.47 4.56
N ILE A 368 16.29 -1.66 4.90
CA ILE A 368 15.57 -0.81 5.86
C ILE A 368 14.85 -1.68 6.89
N THR A 369 15.09 -1.44 8.17
CA THR A 369 14.26 -1.97 9.27
C THR A 369 13.41 -0.84 9.84
N ALA A 370 12.13 -1.12 10.07
CA ALA A 370 11.14 -0.19 10.57
C ALA A 370 10.42 -0.78 11.79
N ASP A 371 10.60 -0.21 12.99
CA ASP A 371 9.62 -0.47 14.06
C ASP A 371 8.40 0.43 13.83
N ILE A 372 7.22 -0.17 13.85
CA ILE A 372 5.95 0.52 13.67
C ILE A 372 5.15 0.50 14.97
N GLY A 373 4.47 1.61 15.25
CA GLY A 373 3.41 1.71 16.25
C GLY A 373 2.24 2.49 15.67
N TRP A 374 1.02 2.02 15.88
CA TRP A 374 -0.19 2.72 15.43
C TRP A 374 -1.30 2.67 16.47
N SER A 375 -2.14 3.71 16.45
CA SER A 375 -3.36 3.82 17.24
C SER A 375 -4.39 4.65 16.45
N LEU A 376 -5.29 3.92 15.79
CA LEU A 376 -6.43 4.38 15.01
C LEU A 376 -7.69 4.33 15.90
N VAL A 377 -8.45 5.41 15.90
CA VAL A 377 -9.59 5.62 16.79
C VAL A 377 -10.79 6.11 16.00
N ASP A 378 -12.01 5.72 16.40
CA ASP A 378 -13.31 6.22 15.89
C ASP A 378 -13.32 6.59 14.39
N SER A 379 -12.82 5.67 13.58
CA SER A 379 -12.64 5.87 12.14
C SER A 379 -13.79 5.25 11.34
N SER A 380 -13.96 5.63 10.09
CA SER A 380 -15.01 5.08 9.24
C SER A 380 -14.60 4.91 7.78
N LEU A 381 -15.28 3.97 7.13
CA LEU A 381 -15.22 3.71 5.69
C LEU A 381 -16.66 3.79 5.16
N SER A 382 -16.86 4.41 4.01
CA SER A 382 -18.14 4.43 3.31
C SER A 382 -18.03 3.98 1.86
N LEU A 383 -19.07 3.29 1.42
CA LEU A 383 -19.31 2.95 0.01
C LEU A 383 -20.67 3.55 -0.36
N THR A 384 -20.72 4.40 -1.37
CA THR A 384 -21.99 4.95 -1.88
C THR A 384 -22.21 4.50 -3.31
N ASP A 385 -23.34 3.86 -3.54
CA ASP A 385 -23.75 3.30 -4.82
C ASP A 385 -25.11 3.91 -5.20
N ASN A 386 -25.23 4.54 -6.37
CA ASN A 386 -26.47 5.19 -6.81
C ASN A 386 -27.05 6.23 -5.81
N ASN A 387 -26.19 6.90 -5.02
CA ASN A 387 -26.50 7.79 -3.88
C ASN A 387 -26.98 7.10 -2.57
N ASN A 388 -26.91 5.79 -2.47
CA ASN A 388 -27.21 5.02 -1.27
C ASN A 388 -25.91 4.60 -0.58
N SER A 389 -25.67 5.08 0.65
CA SER A 389 -24.41 4.81 1.35
C SER A 389 -24.50 3.64 2.35
N LEU A 390 -23.43 2.87 2.41
CA LEU A 390 -23.10 1.89 3.44
C LEU A 390 -21.91 2.43 4.24
N TRP A 391 -21.99 2.43 5.57
CA TRP A 391 -20.94 2.94 6.45
C TRP A 391 -20.44 1.85 7.40
N PHE A 392 -19.14 1.59 7.40
CA PHE A 392 -18.46 0.84 8.45
C PHE A 392 -18.00 1.84 9.51
N SER A 393 -18.60 1.76 10.70
CA SER A 393 -18.45 2.77 11.75
C SER A 393 -17.61 2.27 12.93
N GLY A 394 -16.97 3.21 13.64
CA GLY A 394 -16.27 2.93 14.88
C GLY A 394 -15.06 2.02 14.69
N LEU A 395 -14.39 2.11 13.54
CA LEU A 395 -13.15 1.38 13.27
C LEU A 395 -12.08 1.84 14.27
N ARG A 396 -11.56 0.88 15.05
CA ARG A 396 -10.47 1.08 16.01
C ARG A 396 -9.40 0.03 15.73
N SER A 397 -8.13 0.43 15.75
CA SER A 397 -7.03 -0.52 15.69
C SER A 397 -5.80 0.03 16.35
N PHE A 398 -5.07 -0.81 17.08
CA PHE A 398 -3.78 -0.46 17.65
C PHE A 398 -2.85 -1.65 17.56
N GLY A 399 -1.55 -1.38 17.56
CA GLY A 399 -0.55 -2.42 17.53
C GLY A 399 0.86 -1.88 17.39
N THR A 400 1.80 -2.81 17.39
CA THR A 400 3.23 -2.56 17.23
C THR A 400 3.88 -3.74 16.53
N GLY A 401 4.96 -3.50 15.82
CA GLY A 401 5.75 -4.59 15.24
C GLY A 401 7.02 -4.11 14.58
N GLN A 402 7.75 -5.03 13.95
CA GLN A 402 8.89 -4.72 13.11
C GLN A 402 8.64 -5.20 11.68
N VAL A 403 8.98 -4.34 10.72
CA VAL A 403 8.89 -4.59 9.29
C VAL A 403 10.27 -4.36 8.67
N THR A 404 10.70 -5.20 7.74
CA THR A 404 11.92 -4.95 6.94
C THR A 404 11.58 -4.75 5.47
N VAL A 405 12.44 -4.02 4.75
CA VAL A 405 12.38 -3.85 3.30
C VAL A 405 13.78 -4.08 2.73
N ASP A 406 13.86 -5.03 1.79
CA ASP A 406 15.10 -5.45 1.13
C ASP A 406 14.84 -5.70 -0.37
N VAL A 407 15.84 -5.56 -1.22
CA VAL A 407 15.81 -6.08 -2.61
C VAL A 407 16.58 -7.40 -2.63
N THR A 408 15.89 -8.49 -2.93
CA THR A 408 16.42 -9.86 -2.76
C THR A 408 16.40 -10.66 -4.05
N LYS A 409 17.25 -11.70 -4.10
CA LYS A 409 17.31 -12.66 -5.19
C LYS A 409 17.37 -14.08 -4.67
N SER A 410 16.65 -15.01 -5.30
CA SER A 410 16.58 -16.37 -4.85
C SER A 410 17.89 -17.14 -5.03
N CYS A 411 18.22 -17.93 -4.02
CA CYS A 411 19.35 -18.86 -4.06
C CYS A 411 19.20 -19.98 -5.10
N ALA A 412 17.98 -20.27 -5.56
CA ALA A 412 17.73 -21.29 -6.58
C ALA A 412 18.04 -20.80 -8.02
N THR A 413 18.06 -19.49 -8.28
CA THR A 413 17.96 -18.92 -9.64
C THR A 413 19.17 -18.09 -10.11
N GLY A 414 20.27 -18.02 -9.34
CA GLY A 414 21.51 -17.42 -9.88
C GLY A 414 22.59 -16.98 -8.89
N LEU A 415 22.32 -17.01 -7.58
CA LEU A 415 23.37 -16.87 -6.57
C LEU A 415 23.93 -18.27 -6.22
N GLY A 416 25.18 -18.32 -5.72
CA GLY A 416 25.81 -19.59 -5.34
C GLY A 416 25.09 -20.29 -4.16
N VAL A 417 25.35 -21.58 -3.94
CA VAL A 417 24.65 -22.48 -2.98
C VAL A 417 24.70 -22.07 -1.48
N ALA A 418 25.19 -20.86 -1.17
CA ALA A 418 25.25 -20.27 0.17
C ALA A 418 25.13 -18.72 0.11
N CYS A 419 24.18 -18.19 -0.67
CA CYS A 419 23.97 -16.74 -0.87
C CYS A 419 23.71 -15.98 0.43
N TYR A 420 22.86 -16.56 1.27
CA TYR A 420 22.43 -16.01 2.53
C TYR A 420 22.84 -16.97 3.63
N ALA A 421 23.57 -16.47 4.62
CA ALA A 421 24.15 -17.29 5.67
C ALA A 421 23.10 -17.61 6.74
N GLY A 422 22.93 -18.89 7.06
CA GLY A 422 22.05 -19.34 8.15
C GLY A 422 20.77 -20.06 7.72
N LEU A 423 20.37 -19.98 6.44
CA LEU A 423 19.14 -20.62 5.96
C LEU A 423 19.21 -22.15 6.12
N ALA A 424 18.18 -22.74 6.74
CA ALA A 424 18.11 -24.16 7.06
C ALA A 424 17.41 -25.02 5.98
N ASP A 425 16.50 -24.42 5.21
CA ASP A 425 15.76 -25.08 4.14
C ASP A 425 15.88 -24.26 2.84
N LEU A 426 16.17 -24.95 1.74
CA LEU A 426 16.40 -24.38 0.41
C LEU A 426 15.39 -24.89 -0.63
N ASP A 427 14.43 -25.73 -0.26
CA ASP A 427 13.34 -26.15 -1.15
C ASP A 427 12.25 -25.08 -1.17
N PRO A 428 12.10 -24.27 -2.25
CA PRO A 428 11.07 -23.23 -2.32
C PRO A 428 9.65 -23.81 -2.31
N SER A 429 9.49 -25.12 -2.48
CA SER A 429 8.21 -25.80 -2.39
C SER A 429 7.85 -26.24 -0.96
N SER A 430 8.77 -26.16 -0.01
CA SER A 430 8.50 -26.50 1.40
C SER A 430 7.77 -25.37 2.14
N GLY A 431 7.15 -25.71 3.27
CA GLY A 431 6.60 -24.74 4.23
C GLY A 431 7.64 -24.24 5.26
N GLY A 432 8.86 -24.78 5.25
CA GLY A 432 9.98 -24.37 6.12
C GLY A 432 11.02 -23.50 5.41
N PHE A 433 10.80 -23.16 4.14
CA PHE A 433 11.69 -22.34 3.32
C PHE A 433 11.82 -20.92 3.90
N ASP A 434 13.06 -20.52 4.21
CA ASP A 434 13.38 -19.25 4.90
C ASP A 434 13.33 -18.00 3.95
N GLY A 435 13.00 -18.24 2.68
CA GLY A 435 12.05 -17.35 2.01
C GLY A 435 12.59 -16.33 1.03
N HIS A 436 13.88 -16.27 0.71
CA HIS A 436 14.38 -15.28 -0.26
C HIS A 436 13.97 -15.63 -1.70
N PHE A 437 13.07 -14.81 -2.25
CA PHE A 437 12.63 -14.84 -3.65
C PHE A 437 13.22 -13.67 -4.44
N ASP A 438 13.12 -13.75 -5.77
CA ASP A 438 13.44 -12.65 -6.68
C ASP A 438 12.42 -11.52 -6.49
N GLY A 439 12.82 -10.34 -6.01
CA GLY A 439 11.92 -9.20 -5.86
C GLY A 439 12.29 -8.18 -4.76
N ILE A 440 11.33 -7.30 -4.45
CA ILE A 440 11.31 -6.48 -3.23
C ILE A 440 10.68 -7.33 -2.12
N ARG A 441 11.46 -7.65 -1.08
CA ARG A 441 11.03 -8.40 0.10
C ARG A 441 10.55 -7.43 1.18
N PHE A 442 9.41 -7.74 1.75
CA PHE A 442 8.85 -7.14 2.95
C PHE A 442 8.83 -8.20 4.05
N GLY A 443 9.70 -8.09 5.06
CA GLY A 443 9.70 -8.97 6.23
C GLY A 443 8.74 -8.45 7.30
N LEU A 444 8.08 -9.37 8.01
CA LEU A 444 7.17 -9.07 9.13
C LEU A 444 7.62 -9.87 10.36
N ASN A 445 7.95 -9.17 11.44
CA ASN A 445 8.45 -9.77 12.68
C ASN A 445 7.65 -9.24 13.87
N ASN A 446 6.92 -10.14 14.54
CA ASN A 446 6.06 -9.88 15.69
C ASN A 446 5.19 -8.63 15.54
N VAL A 447 4.45 -8.55 14.42
CA VAL A 447 3.45 -7.51 14.21
C VAL A 447 2.20 -7.90 15.01
N VAL A 448 2.16 -7.43 16.26
CA VAL A 448 1.08 -7.69 17.22
C VAL A 448 0.07 -6.55 17.13
N GLY A 449 -1.21 -6.88 16.95
CA GLY A 449 -2.26 -5.88 16.85
C GLY A 449 -3.64 -6.39 17.22
N HIS A 450 -4.53 -5.43 17.42
CA HIS A 450 -5.96 -5.63 17.57
C HIS A 450 -6.69 -4.70 16.60
N TYR A 451 -7.82 -5.14 16.07
CA TYR A 451 -8.81 -4.24 15.49
C TYR A 451 -10.24 -4.61 15.91
N SER A 452 -11.12 -3.62 15.92
CA SER A 452 -12.56 -3.79 16.13
C SER A 452 -13.37 -2.74 15.36
N LEU A 453 -14.65 -3.03 15.13
CA LEU A 453 -15.62 -2.15 14.49
C LEU A 453 -16.95 -2.17 15.25
N ASP A 454 -17.61 -1.01 15.38
CA ASP A 454 -18.90 -0.92 16.08
C ASP A 454 -20.05 -1.52 15.26
N GLY A 455 -19.94 -1.46 13.93
CA GLY A 455 -20.88 -2.12 13.03
C GLY A 455 -21.10 -1.38 11.72
N ILE A 456 -22.22 -1.70 11.08
CA ILE A 456 -22.65 -1.16 9.79
C ILE A 456 -23.80 -0.17 10.00
N ARG A 457 -23.83 0.93 9.24
CA ARG A 457 -25.00 1.82 9.06
C ARG A 457 -25.38 1.87 7.58
N VAL A 458 -26.66 2.07 7.29
CA VAL A 458 -27.19 2.15 5.91
C VAL A 458 -27.94 3.47 5.73
N GLY A 459 -27.70 4.17 4.63
CA GLY A 459 -28.23 5.50 4.36
C GLY A 459 -27.33 6.60 4.95
N GLN A 460 -27.85 7.35 5.91
CA GLN A 460 -27.12 8.49 6.49
C GLN A 460 -26.06 8.03 7.51
N ALA A 461 -25.00 8.82 7.68
CA ALA A 461 -23.89 8.51 8.58
C ALA A 461 -24.31 8.44 10.06
N ASP A 462 -25.41 9.12 10.44
CA ASP A 462 -25.98 9.14 11.79
C ASP A 462 -27.08 8.08 12.01
N ALA A 463 -27.45 7.31 10.97
CA ALA A 463 -28.43 6.23 11.10
C ALA A 463 -28.00 5.21 12.18
N PRO A 464 -28.93 4.57 12.92
CA PRO A 464 -28.57 3.60 13.95
C PRO A 464 -27.64 2.49 13.43
N LEU A 465 -26.79 1.94 14.29
CA LEU A 465 -26.04 0.72 13.98
C LEU A 465 -27.02 -0.41 13.68
N GLN A 466 -26.69 -1.21 12.67
CA GLN A 466 -27.55 -2.26 12.14
C GLN A 466 -26.95 -3.64 12.41
N GLY A 467 -27.80 -4.57 12.82
CA GLY A 467 -27.45 -6.00 12.81
C GLY A 467 -27.19 -6.49 11.37
N GLY A 468 -26.40 -7.54 11.21
CA GLY A 468 -25.91 -8.00 9.90
C GLY A 468 -24.39 -7.89 9.72
N THR A 469 -23.64 -7.51 10.76
CA THR A 469 -22.16 -7.59 10.76
C THR A 469 -21.67 -9.03 10.55
N GLU A 470 -22.49 -10.03 10.85
CA GLU A 470 -22.26 -11.45 10.55
C GLU A 470 -22.06 -11.71 9.05
N LEU A 471 -22.65 -10.90 8.17
CA LEU A 471 -22.50 -11.03 6.72
C LEU A 471 -21.07 -10.66 6.28
N LEU A 472 -20.35 -9.86 7.06
CA LEU A 472 -18.94 -9.52 6.80
C LEU A 472 -18.01 -10.71 6.99
N VAL A 473 -18.38 -11.68 7.83
CA VAL A 473 -17.60 -12.92 8.04
C VAL A 473 -17.59 -13.79 6.78
N LEU A 474 -18.61 -13.69 5.91
CA LEU A 474 -18.61 -14.33 4.59
C LEU A 474 -17.54 -13.72 3.66
N LEU A 475 -17.14 -12.48 3.91
CA LEU A 475 -16.03 -11.78 3.25
C LEU A 475 -14.71 -11.93 4.02
N SER A 476 -14.65 -12.78 5.05
CA SER A 476 -13.53 -12.93 6.01
C SER A 476 -13.17 -11.65 6.79
N ILE A 477 -14.12 -10.73 6.97
CA ILE A 477 -13.97 -9.53 7.81
C ILE A 477 -14.67 -9.82 9.15
N PHE A 478 -13.89 -9.89 10.23
CA PHE A 478 -14.37 -10.20 11.57
C PHE A 478 -14.70 -8.90 12.33
N PRO A 479 -15.77 -8.81 13.16
CA PRO A 479 -16.07 -7.59 13.91
C PRO A 479 -14.97 -7.18 14.92
N ALA A 480 -14.20 -8.14 15.40
CA ALA A 480 -13.01 -7.94 16.21
C ALA A 480 -11.98 -9.04 15.92
N TYR A 481 -10.69 -8.69 15.93
CA TYR A 481 -9.59 -9.61 15.68
C TYR A 481 -8.34 -9.22 16.47
N ASP A 482 -7.81 -10.16 17.26
CA ASP A 482 -6.45 -10.10 17.79
C ASP A 482 -5.52 -10.89 16.86
N PHE A 483 -4.28 -10.44 16.67
CA PHE A 483 -3.29 -11.17 15.88
C PHE A 483 -1.85 -10.88 16.30
N THR A 484 -1.00 -11.90 16.19
CA THR A 484 0.46 -11.77 16.08
C THR A 484 0.87 -12.28 14.71
N LEU A 485 1.32 -11.39 13.82
CA LEU A 485 1.69 -11.71 12.43
C LEU A 485 3.21 -11.73 12.25
N ASN A 486 3.70 -12.82 11.66
CA ASN A 486 5.07 -13.04 11.22
C ASN A 486 5.10 -13.50 9.76
N GLY A 487 6.26 -13.39 9.10
CA GLY A 487 6.50 -13.95 7.77
C GLY A 487 7.08 -12.95 6.79
N HIS A 488 6.82 -13.12 5.50
CA HIS A 488 7.30 -12.22 4.44
C HIS A 488 6.37 -12.20 3.22
N LEU A 489 6.47 -11.10 2.46
CA LEU A 489 5.93 -10.94 1.11
C LEU A 489 7.06 -10.47 0.19
N THR A 490 7.32 -11.17 -0.90
CA THR A 490 8.27 -10.74 -1.93
C THR A 490 7.54 -10.47 -3.25
N ILE A 491 7.64 -9.25 -3.79
CA ILE A 491 6.97 -8.84 -5.04
C ILE A 491 7.98 -8.55 -6.16
N LYS A 492 7.65 -8.90 -7.40
CA LYS A 492 8.48 -8.65 -8.59
C LYS A 492 7.66 -8.03 -9.74
N PRO A 493 8.29 -7.20 -10.60
CA PRO A 493 7.60 -6.57 -11.72
C PRO A 493 7.18 -7.60 -12.78
N GLY A 494 6.04 -7.35 -13.42
CA GLY A 494 5.39 -8.27 -14.34
C GLY A 494 4.50 -9.27 -13.61
N GLY A 495 3.20 -9.22 -13.89
CA GLY A 495 2.19 -10.17 -13.46
C GLY A 495 2.14 -11.42 -14.35
N TYR A 496 0.96 -12.02 -14.46
CA TYR A 496 0.73 -13.20 -15.28
C TYR A 496 0.84 -12.88 -16.79
N VAL A 497 0.39 -11.68 -17.21
CA VAL A 497 0.52 -11.21 -18.59
C VAL A 497 0.75 -9.69 -18.62
N GLY A 498 1.96 -9.27 -18.96
CA GLY A 498 2.28 -7.85 -19.21
C GLY A 498 3.08 -7.24 -18.07
N ASP A 499 2.63 -6.08 -17.61
CA ASP A 499 3.11 -5.45 -16.38
C ASP A 499 2.26 -5.97 -15.20
N GLY A 500 1.99 -5.18 -14.17
CA GLY A 500 1.46 -5.69 -12.90
C GLY A 500 2.57 -6.32 -12.05
N PHE A 501 2.24 -7.20 -11.11
CA PHE A 501 3.26 -7.82 -10.26
C PHE A 501 3.03 -9.28 -9.93
N GLY A 502 4.12 -10.04 -9.94
CA GLY A 502 4.18 -11.38 -9.36
C GLY A 502 4.51 -11.30 -7.88
N PHE A 503 4.09 -12.30 -7.09
CA PHE A 503 4.42 -12.37 -5.67
C PHE A 503 4.64 -13.80 -5.17
N ASN A 504 5.50 -13.91 -4.16
CA ASN A 504 5.65 -15.08 -3.30
C ASN A 504 5.50 -14.61 -1.84
N ALA A 505 4.87 -15.39 -0.99
CA ALA A 505 4.68 -15.02 0.41
C ALA A 505 4.56 -16.24 1.31
N ASP A 506 5.01 -16.08 2.54
CA ASP A 506 4.75 -16.99 3.65
C ASP A 506 4.29 -16.15 4.84
N PHE A 507 3.06 -16.36 5.31
CA PHE A 507 2.51 -15.65 6.45
C PHE A 507 2.14 -16.65 7.55
N TYR A 508 2.48 -16.30 8.78
CA TYR A 508 2.18 -17.06 9.97
C TYR A 508 1.52 -16.16 11.00
N THR A 509 0.23 -16.36 11.24
CA THR A 509 -0.50 -15.69 12.30
C THR A 509 -0.64 -16.62 13.50
N THR A 510 -0.29 -16.16 14.69
CA THR A 510 -0.42 -16.91 15.95
C THR A 510 -1.27 -16.18 16.97
N GLU A 511 -1.73 -16.94 17.98
CA GLU A 511 -2.46 -16.43 19.16
C GLU A 511 -3.71 -15.62 18.77
N ALA A 512 -4.25 -15.85 17.56
CA ALA A 512 -5.30 -15.02 17.01
C ALA A 512 -6.66 -15.37 17.60
N ASN A 513 -7.45 -14.34 17.90
CA ASN A 513 -8.84 -14.50 18.33
C ASN A 513 -9.75 -13.73 17.37
N ALA A 514 -10.64 -14.43 16.67
CA ALA A 514 -11.56 -13.83 15.70
C ALA A 514 -13.01 -13.92 16.15
N ALA A 515 -13.69 -12.77 16.23
CA ALA A 515 -15.13 -12.73 16.45
C ALA A 515 -15.87 -13.17 15.19
N LEU A 516 -16.74 -14.18 15.29
CA LEU A 516 -17.68 -14.54 14.22
C LEU A 516 -19.03 -13.81 14.37
N ASN A 517 -19.45 -13.60 15.61
CA ASN A 517 -20.63 -12.84 15.99
C ASN A 517 -20.42 -12.44 17.44
N VAL A 518 -20.43 -11.15 17.77
CA VAL A 518 -20.27 -10.67 19.15
C VAL A 518 -21.14 -9.44 19.39
N ASP A 519 -21.59 -9.28 20.62
CA ASP A 519 -22.24 -8.05 21.09
C ASP A 519 -21.23 -6.96 21.48
N GLU A 520 -21.71 -5.78 21.86
CA GLU A 520 -20.89 -4.65 22.30
C GLU A 520 -20.15 -4.93 23.62
N SER A 521 -20.48 -6.02 24.32
CA SER A 521 -19.79 -6.54 25.51
C SER A 521 -18.77 -7.65 25.18
N SER A 522 -18.44 -7.81 23.89
CA SER A 522 -17.52 -8.85 23.37
C SER A 522 -17.95 -10.29 23.64
N GLN A 523 -19.23 -10.53 23.96
CA GLN A 523 -19.77 -11.87 24.17
C GLN A 523 -20.38 -12.40 22.87
N GLY A 524 -20.05 -13.63 22.50
CA GLY A 524 -20.63 -14.27 21.32
C GLY A 524 -19.91 -15.53 20.88
N LEU A 525 -19.73 -15.70 19.57
CA LEU A 525 -19.02 -16.82 18.95
C LEU A 525 -17.61 -16.38 18.52
N TRP A 526 -16.59 -17.02 19.08
CA TRP A 526 -15.18 -16.73 18.81
C TRP A 526 -14.43 -17.93 18.23
N LEU A 527 -13.52 -17.70 17.30
CA LEU A 527 -12.40 -18.59 16.98
C LEU A 527 -11.24 -18.18 17.87
N SER A 528 -10.97 -18.91 18.96
CA SER A 528 -9.95 -18.54 19.94
C SER A 528 -8.70 -19.41 19.83
N GLY A 529 -7.53 -18.80 20.05
CA GLY A 529 -6.24 -19.47 19.94
C GLY A 529 -6.02 -20.07 18.54
N ALA A 530 -6.29 -19.28 17.51
CA ALA A 530 -6.12 -19.67 16.12
C ALA A 530 -4.68 -19.46 15.65
N GLU A 531 -4.13 -20.48 15.00
CA GLU A 531 -2.92 -20.40 14.19
C GLU A 531 -3.32 -20.43 12.71
N TYR A 532 -2.72 -19.58 11.88
CA TYR A 532 -2.97 -19.58 10.43
C TYR A 532 -1.66 -19.45 9.64
N GLU A 533 -1.29 -20.56 9.01
CA GLU A 533 -0.19 -20.65 8.04
C GLU A 533 -0.75 -20.42 6.64
N MET A 534 -0.16 -19.52 5.86
CA MET A 534 -0.49 -19.29 4.44
C MET A 534 0.79 -19.21 3.60
N HIS A 535 0.82 -19.94 2.50
CA HIS A 535 1.96 -19.99 1.58
C HIS A 535 1.48 -19.74 0.15
N TYR A 536 2.13 -18.82 -0.54
CA TYR A 536 1.88 -18.46 -1.93
C TYR A 536 3.15 -18.60 -2.75
N ARG A 537 3.05 -19.26 -3.91
CA ARG A 537 4.16 -19.44 -4.87
C ARG A 537 3.71 -19.06 -6.27
N ASP A 538 4.46 -18.18 -6.93
CA ASP A 538 4.16 -17.64 -8.26
C ASP A 538 2.72 -17.10 -8.40
N GLY A 539 2.27 -16.36 -7.39
CA GLY A 539 1.05 -15.57 -7.46
C GLY A 539 1.23 -14.34 -8.36
N SER A 540 0.13 -13.72 -8.79
CA SER A 540 0.17 -12.43 -9.50
C SER A 540 -1.01 -11.53 -9.15
N VAL A 541 -0.83 -10.23 -9.36
CA VAL A 541 -1.89 -9.24 -9.44
C VAL A 541 -1.73 -8.46 -10.74
N ASP A 542 -2.76 -8.52 -11.57
CA ASP A 542 -2.82 -7.91 -12.90
C ASP A 542 -4.02 -6.94 -12.94
N VAL A 543 -3.92 -5.80 -13.64
CA VAL A 543 -5.08 -4.94 -13.92
C VAL A 543 -5.40 -5.05 -15.40
N SER A 544 -6.49 -5.76 -15.70
CA SER A 544 -6.90 -6.09 -17.07
C SER A 544 -8.21 -5.41 -17.45
N ASN A 545 -8.60 -5.49 -18.72
CA ASN A 545 -9.95 -5.06 -19.14
C ASN A 545 -11.12 -5.83 -18.49
N GLN A 546 -10.86 -6.95 -17.79
CA GLN A 546 -11.85 -7.68 -17.00
C GLN A 546 -11.93 -7.22 -15.53
N GLY A 547 -11.03 -6.32 -15.09
CA GLY A 547 -10.92 -5.88 -13.70
C GLY A 547 -9.52 -6.12 -13.11
N VAL A 548 -9.41 -5.94 -11.79
CA VAL A 548 -8.24 -6.36 -11.01
C VAL A 548 -8.33 -7.87 -10.82
N GLU A 549 -7.31 -8.61 -11.22
CA GLU A 549 -7.25 -10.07 -11.08
C GLU A 549 -6.10 -10.47 -10.16
N PHE A 550 -6.46 -11.05 -9.00
CA PHE A 550 -5.55 -11.68 -8.07
C PHE A 550 -5.48 -13.18 -8.37
N ARG A 551 -4.30 -13.70 -8.73
CA ARG A 551 -4.03 -15.12 -8.94
C ARG A 551 -3.17 -15.65 -7.81
N LYS A 552 -3.59 -16.77 -7.18
CA LYS A 552 -2.87 -17.37 -6.06
C LYS A 552 -1.58 -18.11 -6.44
N GLY A 553 -1.38 -18.42 -7.73
CA GLY A 553 -0.32 -19.33 -8.17
C GLY A 553 -0.54 -20.74 -7.62
N THR A 554 0.47 -21.32 -6.96
CA THR A 554 0.31 -22.47 -6.05
C THR A 554 0.15 -21.96 -4.63
N TYR A 555 -0.92 -22.38 -3.96
CA TYR A 555 -1.26 -21.94 -2.60
C TYR A 555 -1.54 -23.13 -1.69
N TRP A 556 -1.02 -23.10 -0.47
CA TRP A 556 -1.48 -23.98 0.61
C TRP A 556 -1.57 -23.23 1.93
N SER A 557 -2.46 -23.69 2.80
CA SER A 557 -2.69 -23.05 4.10
C SER A 557 -3.22 -24.02 5.13
N LYS A 558 -2.88 -23.81 6.40
CA LYS A 558 -3.43 -24.50 7.57
C LYS A 558 -3.99 -23.46 8.54
N LEU A 559 -5.32 -23.40 8.65
CA LEU A 559 -6.01 -22.73 9.77
C LEU A 559 -6.26 -23.77 10.86
N ASP A 560 -5.82 -23.51 12.08
CA ASP A 560 -5.91 -24.40 13.22
C ASP A 560 -6.47 -23.63 14.43
N VAL A 561 -7.76 -23.78 14.69
CA VAL A 561 -8.48 -23.05 15.74
C VAL A 561 -8.54 -23.91 16.99
N SER A 562 -7.81 -23.52 18.03
CA SER A 562 -7.73 -24.28 19.28
C SER A 562 -9.07 -24.42 19.99
N ASP A 563 -9.93 -23.39 19.98
CA ASP A 563 -11.28 -23.46 20.54
C ASP A 563 -12.29 -22.61 19.76
N LEU A 564 -13.38 -23.21 19.28
CA LEU A 564 -14.60 -22.49 18.93
C LEU A 564 -15.39 -22.19 20.21
N ARG A 565 -15.43 -20.94 20.68
CA ARG A 565 -15.98 -20.56 21.99
C ARG A 565 -17.31 -19.81 21.91
N LEU A 566 -18.16 -20.08 22.91
CA LEU A 566 -19.39 -19.32 23.19
C LEU A 566 -19.22 -18.47 24.46
N GLY A 567 -19.56 -17.19 24.37
CA GLY A 567 -19.35 -16.17 25.39
C GLY A 567 -18.10 -15.34 25.09
N ASP A 568 -17.26 -15.16 26.11
CA ASP A 568 -15.99 -14.45 26.02
C ASP A 568 -14.90 -15.23 25.25
N LYS A 569 -13.95 -14.51 24.64
CA LYS A 569 -12.88 -15.11 23.82
C LYS A 569 -11.90 -15.97 24.62
N ASP A 570 -11.65 -15.65 25.89
CA ASP A 570 -10.64 -16.31 26.73
C ASP A 570 -11.30 -17.30 27.71
N THR A 571 -12.46 -16.93 28.26
CA THR A 571 -13.16 -17.67 29.33
C THR A 571 -14.44 -18.37 28.86
N GLY A 572 -14.90 -18.11 27.62
CA GLY A 572 -16.09 -18.73 27.04
C GLY A 572 -15.98 -20.24 26.85
N ARG A 573 -17.14 -20.91 26.75
CA ARG A 573 -17.24 -22.37 26.65
C ARG A 573 -16.82 -22.85 25.27
N SER A 574 -15.73 -23.61 25.19
CA SER A 574 -15.34 -24.31 23.96
C SER A 574 -16.36 -25.37 23.53
N ILE A 575 -16.65 -25.41 22.23
CA ILE A 575 -17.44 -26.45 21.55
C ILE A 575 -16.50 -27.55 21.01
N GLY A 576 -15.27 -27.20 20.64
CA GLY A 576 -14.30 -28.07 19.98
C GLY A 576 -13.22 -27.29 19.23
N ARG A 577 -12.26 -28.02 18.67
CA ARG A 577 -11.21 -27.52 17.77
C ARG A 577 -11.60 -27.71 16.31
N ILE A 578 -11.22 -26.78 15.45
CA ILE A 578 -11.45 -26.84 14.00
C ILE A 578 -10.13 -26.67 13.27
N VAL A 579 -9.82 -27.58 12.34
CA VAL A 579 -8.67 -27.46 11.43
C VAL A 579 -9.18 -27.44 9.99
N LEU A 580 -8.71 -26.46 9.21
CA LEU A 580 -8.99 -26.36 7.79
C LEU A 580 -7.66 -26.23 7.03
N LYS A 581 -7.32 -27.27 6.27
CA LYS A 581 -6.22 -27.23 5.30
C LYS A 581 -6.78 -27.02 3.90
N ARG A 582 -6.11 -26.16 3.12
CA ARG A 582 -6.40 -25.94 1.71
C ARG A 582 -5.13 -26.13 0.89
N TYR A 583 -5.29 -26.72 -0.30
CA TYR A 583 -4.26 -26.82 -1.32
C TYR A 583 -4.89 -26.52 -2.68
N GLU A 584 -4.43 -25.45 -3.30
CA GLU A 584 -5.00 -24.86 -4.51
C GLU A 584 -3.91 -24.55 -5.54
N GLN A 585 -4.22 -24.67 -6.84
CA GLN A 585 -3.32 -24.24 -7.92
C GLN A 585 -4.12 -23.57 -9.03
N GLY A 586 -3.74 -22.34 -9.40
CA GLY A 586 -4.42 -21.56 -10.44
C GLY A 586 -5.77 -20.97 -10.02
N SER A 587 -6.07 -20.94 -8.71
CA SER A 587 -7.21 -20.18 -8.17
C SER A 587 -7.04 -18.68 -8.42
N SER A 588 -8.15 -17.98 -8.67
CA SER A 588 -8.17 -16.54 -8.90
C SER A 588 -9.38 -15.84 -8.26
N LEU A 589 -9.23 -14.54 -8.03
CA LEU A 589 -10.28 -13.61 -7.67
C LEU A 589 -10.22 -12.44 -8.65
N THR A 590 -11.32 -12.13 -9.35
CA THR A 590 -11.44 -10.95 -10.21
C THR A 590 -12.44 -9.98 -9.62
N LEU A 591 -12.05 -8.70 -9.49
CA LEU A 591 -12.92 -7.60 -9.05
C LEU A 591 -13.10 -6.59 -10.18
N SER A 592 -14.35 -6.28 -10.52
CA SER A 592 -14.70 -5.34 -11.58
C SER A 592 -15.86 -4.44 -11.18
N SER A 593 -15.97 -3.29 -11.84
CA SER A 593 -17.20 -2.48 -11.81
C SER A 593 -18.33 -3.19 -12.57
N GLY A 594 -19.58 -3.05 -12.12
CA GLY A 594 -20.76 -3.62 -12.80
C GLY A 594 -21.93 -4.07 -11.92
N GLY A 595 -21.81 -3.99 -10.59
CA GLY A 595 -22.93 -4.12 -9.65
C GLY A 595 -23.63 -5.47 -9.56
N ALA A 596 -24.82 -5.44 -8.94
CA ALA A 596 -25.80 -6.53 -8.95
C ALA A 596 -26.79 -6.41 -10.13
N GLY A 597 -27.02 -5.18 -10.61
CA GLY A 597 -27.89 -4.88 -11.75
C GLY A 597 -29.37 -5.23 -11.51
N ALA A 598 -30.16 -5.16 -12.59
CA ALA A 598 -31.61 -5.39 -12.52
C ALA A 598 -31.97 -6.88 -12.63
N LEU A 599 -32.88 -7.35 -11.76
CA LEU A 599 -33.29 -8.75 -11.68
C LEU A 599 -34.82 -8.93 -11.65
N CYS A 600 -35.31 -10.04 -12.20
CA CYS A 600 -36.66 -10.51 -11.94
C CYS A 600 -36.70 -11.45 -10.72
N VAL A 601 -37.34 -11.01 -9.64
CA VAL A 601 -37.52 -11.77 -8.39
C VAL A 601 -38.86 -12.51 -8.43
N GLY A 602 -38.84 -13.83 -8.24
CA GLY A 602 -40.06 -14.66 -8.17
C GLY A 602 -40.79 -14.89 -9.51
N GLY A 603 -40.16 -14.53 -10.63
CA GLY A 603 -40.67 -14.77 -11.98
C GLY A 603 -39.53 -14.93 -12.99
N SER A 604 -39.83 -14.77 -14.28
CA SER A 604 -38.87 -14.87 -15.37
C SER A 604 -38.99 -13.70 -16.35
N GLY A 605 -37.86 -13.21 -16.86
CA GLY A 605 -37.82 -12.14 -17.85
C GLY A 605 -36.61 -11.22 -17.70
N THR A 606 -36.12 -10.69 -18.82
CA THR A 606 -34.98 -9.74 -18.90
C THR A 606 -35.42 -8.27 -18.94
N SER A 607 -36.70 -8.00 -18.68
CA SER A 607 -37.26 -6.65 -18.59
C SER A 607 -38.41 -6.62 -17.59
N ALA A 608 -38.70 -5.44 -17.03
CA ALA A 608 -39.77 -5.26 -16.06
C ALA A 608 -41.12 -5.80 -16.57
N GLY A 609 -41.47 -5.53 -17.83
CA GLY A 609 -42.72 -6.01 -18.43
C GLY A 609 -42.81 -7.54 -18.53
N ALA A 610 -41.72 -8.20 -18.94
CA ALA A 610 -41.67 -9.67 -19.01
C ALA A 610 -41.73 -10.29 -17.60
N CYS A 611 -40.99 -9.71 -16.66
CA CYS A 611 -40.98 -10.16 -15.27
C CYS A 611 -42.37 -10.13 -14.61
N MET A 612 -43.06 -8.98 -14.70
CA MET A 612 -44.41 -8.82 -14.18
C MET A 612 -45.42 -9.74 -14.88
N ALA A 613 -45.30 -9.95 -16.19
CA ALA A 613 -46.14 -10.90 -16.92
C ALA A 613 -45.92 -12.36 -16.48
N SER A 614 -44.72 -12.70 -16.01
CA SER A 614 -44.39 -14.00 -15.40
C SER A 614 -44.77 -14.10 -13.92
N GLY A 615 -45.40 -13.09 -13.32
CA GLY A 615 -45.76 -13.05 -11.90
C GLY A 615 -44.62 -12.64 -10.95
N GLY A 616 -43.48 -12.19 -11.47
CA GLY A 616 -42.34 -11.71 -10.67
C GLY A 616 -42.35 -10.19 -10.42
N ARG A 617 -41.54 -9.76 -9.45
CA ARG A 617 -41.21 -8.35 -9.17
C ARG A 617 -39.90 -7.99 -9.88
N TRP A 618 -39.91 -6.90 -10.65
CA TRP A 618 -38.67 -6.31 -11.16
C TRP A 618 -37.97 -5.54 -10.03
N ASP A 619 -36.71 -5.83 -9.81
CA ASP A 619 -35.85 -5.20 -8.81
C ASP A 619 -34.70 -4.54 -9.57
N ASP A 620 -34.81 -3.23 -9.80
CA ASP A 620 -33.80 -2.44 -10.50
C ASP A 620 -32.90 -1.77 -9.45
N ARG A 621 -31.64 -2.20 -9.43
CA ARG A 621 -30.67 -1.80 -8.39
C ARG A 621 -29.78 -0.64 -8.84
N GLY A 622 -29.74 -0.40 -10.15
CA GLY A 622 -29.02 0.70 -10.77
C GLY A 622 -27.93 0.24 -11.72
N ASN A 623 -26.95 1.13 -11.92
CA ASN A 623 -25.90 1.03 -12.93
C ASN A 623 -24.50 1.22 -12.33
N GLU A 624 -24.38 1.14 -11.01
CA GLU A 624 -23.12 1.21 -10.27
C GLU A 624 -22.92 -0.09 -9.47
N GLY A 625 -21.95 -0.13 -8.56
CA GLY A 625 -21.68 -1.29 -7.70
C GLY A 625 -20.55 -2.22 -8.16
N LEU A 626 -20.27 -3.23 -7.34
CA LEU A 626 -19.09 -4.11 -7.43
C LEU A 626 -19.48 -5.52 -7.88
N SER A 627 -18.78 -6.06 -8.88
CA SER A 627 -18.84 -7.48 -9.23
C SER A 627 -17.55 -8.18 -8.82
N ALA A 628 -17.69 -9.37 -8.23
CA ALA A 628 -16.57 -10.21 -7.82
C ALA A 628 -16.74 -11.63 -8.37
N LYS A 629 -15.66 -12.22 -8.89
CA LYS A 629 -15.64 -13.60 -9.39
C LYS A 629 -14.54 -14.37 -8.69
N LEU A 630 -14.92 -15.29 -7.81
CA LEU A 630 -14.00 -16.21 -7.15
C LEU A 630 -13.96 -17.53 -7.93
N LYS A 631 -12.75 -18.02 -8.19
CA LYS A 631 -12.49 -19.34 -8.76
C LYS A 631 -11.49 -20.08 -7.88
N SER A 632 -11.96 -21.12 -7.20
CA SER A 632 -11.13 -21.99 -6.34
C SER A 632 -10.88 -23.33 -7.02
N ILE A 633 -9.62 -23.63 -7.35
CA ILE A 633 -9.19 -24.90 -7.95
C ILE A 633 -8.51 -25.72 -6.86
N PHE A 634 -9.28 -26.60 -6.20
CA PHE A 634 -8.75 -27.48 -5.16
C PHE A 634 -8.05 -28.68 -5.81
N VAL A 635 -6.78 -28.91 -5.47
CA VAL A 635 -5.94 -29.95 -6.08
C VAL A 635 -5.93 -31.22 -5.23
N ARG A 636 -5.96 -32.38 -5.91
CA ARG A 636 -5.85 -33.69 -5.27
C ARG A 636 -4.41 -33.93 -4.80
N ASP A 637 -4.26 -34.31 -3.53
CA ASP A 637 -3.00 -34.86 -3.03
C ASP A 637 -2.82 -36.31 -3.53
N ASN A 638 -1.73 -36.55 -4.26
CA ASN A 638 -1.36 -37.85 -4.81
C ASN A 638 -0.26 -38.57 -4.01
N SER A 639 0.21 -38.05 -2.86
CA SER A 639 1.29 -38.67 -2.08
C SER A 639 0.93 -40.03 -1.47
N GLY A 640 -0.36 -40.37 -1.46
CA GLY A 640 -0.91 -41.51 -0.74
C GLY A 640 -1.01 -41.25 0.76
N SER A 641 -1.92 -41.94 1.43
CA SER A 641 -2.06 -41.93 2.89
C SER A 641 -2.76 -43.23 3.34
N PRO A 642 -2.30 -43.89 4.43
CA PRO A 642 -2.92 -45.11 4.94
C PRO A 642 -4.43 -44.95 5.17
N GLU A 643 -5.22 -46.01 4.99
CA GLU A 643 -6.67 -45.96 5.16
C GLU A 643 -7.09 -45.65 6.60
N ASP A 644 -6.27 -46.08 7.57
CA ASP A 644 -6.47 -45.98 9.02
C ASP A 644 -5.69 -44.80 9.64
N ALA A 645 -5.27 -43.81 8.85
CA ALA A 645 -4.55 -42.63 9.33
C ALA A 645 -5.12 -41.32 8.76
N VAL A 646 -5.04 -40.25 9.56
CA VAL A 646 -5.24 -38.87 9.09
C VAL A 646 -3.91 -38.35 8.57
N SER A 647 -3.87 -37.85 7.34
CA SER A 647 -2.63 -37.37 6.72
C SER A 647 -2.14 -36.06 7.35
N ASN A 648 -0.84 -35.98 7.62
CA ASN A 648 -0.16 -34.77 8.09
C ASN A 648 0.37 -33.89 6.95
N ASN A 649 0.22 -34.29 5.67
CA ASN A 649 0.67 -33.50 4.52
C ASN A 649 0.08 -32.06 4.57
N PRO A 650 0.89 -30.99 4.45
CA PRO A 650 0.40 -29.62 4.35
C PRO A 650 -0.31 -29.33 3.01
N LYS A 651 0.10 -29.99 1.92
CA LYS A 651 -0.49 -29.83 0.58
C LYS A 651 -1.64 -30.83 0.35
N ARG A 652 -2.58 -30.88 1.28
CA ARG A 652 -3.77 -31.75 1.24
C ARG A 652 -4.99 -31.01 1.75
N ASN A 653 -6.05 -31.01 0.98
CA ASN A 653 -7.33 -30.39 1.34
C ASN A 653 -8.02 -31.21 2.44
N GLN A 654 -8.19 -30.65 3.64
CA GLN A 654 -8.77 -31.35 4.80
C GLN A 654 -9.64 -30.42 5.65
N PHE A 655 -10.72 -30.96 6.20
CA PHE A 655 -11.47 -30.34 7.29
C PHE A 655 -11.54 -31.31 8.47
N ILE A 656 -11.18 -30.85 9.66
CA ILE A 656 -11.18 -31.64 10.90
C ILE A 656 -12.01 -30.89 11.94
N LEU A 657 -12.98 -31.57 12.56
CA LEU A 657 -13.64 -31.15 13.79
C LEU A 657 -13.22 -32.09 14.93
N GLU A 658 -12.67 -31.56 16.01
CA GLU A 658 -12.12 -32.33 17.14
C GLU A 658 -12.79 -31.95 18.47
N ASN A 659 -13.38 -32.95 19.14
CA ASN A 659 -14.07 -32.77 20.42
C ASN A 659 -13.52 -33.74 21.49
N GLY A 660 -13.61 -33.35 22.77
CA GLY A 660 -13.26 -34.26 23.88
C GLY A 660 -11.76 -34.57 24.03
N ARG A 661 -10.89 -33.60 23.70
CA ARG A 661 -9.43 -33.69 23.93
C ARG A 661 -9.10 -34.07 25.37
N VAL A 662 -8.09 -34.92 25.54
CA VAL A 662 -7.49 -35.25 26.84
C VAL A 662 -6.54 -34.12 27.22
N ASN A 663 -6.62 -33.62 28.47
CA ASN A 663 -5.79 -32.51 28.97
C ASN A 663 -5.79 -31.22 28.12
N ASN A 664 -6.81 -31.03 27.26
CA ASN A 664 -6.85 -30.00 26.20
C ASN A 664 -5.74 -30.12 25.12
N GLU A 665 -5.05 -31.26 25.01
CA GLU A 665 -4.01 -31.50 24.00
C GLU A 665 -4.63 -31.71 22.61
N ASN A 666 -4.21 -30.89 21.64
CA ASN A 666 -4.62 -30.99 20.24
C ASN A 666 -4.24 -32.35 19.63
N GLY A 667 -5.16 -32.99 18.91
CA GLY A 667 -4.94 -34.30 18.29
C GLY A 667 -5.34 -35.51 19.16
N THR A 668 -5.70 -35.30 20.43
CA THR A 668 -6.06 -36.39 21.38
C THR A 668 -7.56 -36.67 21.47
N GLY A 669 -8.40 -35.84 20.83
CA GLY A 669 -9.85 -35.94 20.91
C GLY A 669 -10.46 -36.93 19.92
N ALA A 670 -11.78 -37.06 19.96
CA ALA A 670 -12.53 -37.70 18.89
C ALA A 670 -12.65 -36.72 17.72
N GLN A 671 -12.32 -37.18 16.51
CA GLN A 671 -12.26 -36.31 15.33
C GLN A 671 -13.20 -36.80 14.22
N TRP A 672 -13.82 -35.85 13.54
CA TRP A 672 -14.48 -36.08 12.26
C TRP A 672 -13.70 -35.38 11.16
N VAL A 673 -13.30 -36.12 10.13
CA VAL A 673 -12.39 -35.65 9.09
C VAL A 673 -13.03 -35.81 7.71
N ILE A 674 -13.09 -34.72 6.95
CA ILE A 674 -13.27 -34.72 5.50
C ILE A 674 -11.87 -34.65 4.89
N ASP A 675 -11.44 -35.71 4.22
CA ASP A 675 -10.05 -35.87 3.74
C ASP A 675 -9.94 -35.86 2.21
N ASN A 676 -8.96 -35.11 1.73
CA ASN A 676 -8.57 -34.91 0.33
C ASN A 676 -9.76 -34.58 -0.58
N PHE A 677 -10.43 -33.45 -0.30
CA PHE A 677 -11.45 -32.91 -1.19
C PHE A 677 -10.82 -32.11 -2.34
N TYR A 678 -11.28 -32.30 -3.57
CA TYR A 678 -10.70 -31.64 -4.75
C TYR A 678 -11.73 -31.43 -5.86
N THR A 679 -11.50 -30.46 -6.74
CA THR A 679 -12.37 -30.20 -7.91
C THR A 679 -11.92 -31.01 -9.13
N SER A 680 -12.83 -31.27 -10.06
CA SER A 680 -12.48 -31.75 -11.40
C SER A 680 -13.44 -31.18 -12.45
N ASP A 681 -13.05 -31.27 -13.72
CA ASP A 681 -13.90 -30.91 -14.85
C ASP A 681 -14.89 -32.03 -15.23
N GLY A 682 -14.85 -33.18 -14.56
CA GLY A 682 -15.76 -34.30 -14.78
C GLY A 682 -15.61 -35.02 -16.13
N ASP A 683 -14.54 -34.78 -16.89
CA ASP A 683 -14.29 -35.41 -18.19
C ASP A 683 -13.75 -36.85 -18.00
N PRO A 684 -14.48 -37.91 -18.40
CA PRO A 684 -13.99 -39.28 -18.30
C PRO A 684 -12.79 -39.59 -19.21
N ALA A 685 -12.55 -38.78 -20.25
CA ALA A 685 -11.40 -38.92 -21.15
C ALA A 685 -10.14 -38.22 -20.60
N ASN A 686 -10.30 -37.28 -19.67
CA ASN A 686 -9.20 -36.56 -19.02
C ASN A 686 -9.54 -36.30 -17.53
N PRO A 687 -9.51 -37.34 -16.68
CA PRO A 687 -9.98 -37.25 -15.29
C PRO A 687 -9.12 -36.33 -14.41
N ASP A 688 -7.88 -36.04 -14.83
CA ASP A 688 -6.97 -35.11 -14.15
C ASP A 688 -7.21 -33.64 -14.55
N GLN A 689 -8.13 -33.37 -15.50
CA GLN A 689 -8.45 -32.01 -15.91
C GLN A 689 -9.24 -31.28 -14.82
N ASN A 690 -8.70 -30.15 -14.36
CA ASN A 690 -9.30 -29.32 -13.32
C ASN A 690 -9.13 -27.83 -13.68
N THR A 691 -9.75 -27.41 -14.78
CA THR A 691 -9.65 -26.03 -15.29
C THR A 691 -10.84 -25.15 -14.90
N TYR A 692 -11.96 -25.76 -14.51
CA TYR A 692 -13.19 -25.06 -14.13
C TYR A 692 -13.18 -24.67 -12.65
N GLY A 693 -12.87 -25.61 -11.75
CA GLY A 693 -12.87 -25.39 -10.30
C GLY A 693 -14.27 -25.16 -9.71
N PHE A 694 -14.30 -24.62 -8.48
CA PHE A 694 -15.48 -24.10 -7.80
C PHE A 694 -15.56 -22.59 -8.04
N ASN A 695 -16.64 -22.12 -8.67
CA ASN A 695 -16.81 -20.72 -9.04
C ASN A 695 -17.92 -20.08 -8.20
N VAL A 696 -17.71 -18.84 -7.78
CA VAL A 696 -18.73 -17.98 -7.17
C VAL A 696 -18.70 -16.63 -7.86
N ASP A 697 -19.73 -16.36 -8.66
CA ASP A 697 -20.01 -15.02 -9.20
C ASP A 697 -20.85 -14.26 -8.17
N LEU A 698 -20.43 -13.04 -7.83
CA LEU A 698 -21.14 -12.12 -6.92
C LEU A 698 -21.34 -10.76 -7.60
N GLY A 699 -22.54 -10.20 -7.49
CA GLY A 699 -22.84 -8.79 -7.77
C GLY A 699 -23.35 -8.13 -6.48
N LEU A 700 -22.72 -7.03 -6.09
CA LEU A 700 -22.91 -6.33 -4.82
C LEU A 700 -23.35 -4.88 -5.08
N ASP A 701 -24.36 -4.43 -4.35
CA ASP A 701 -25.08 -3.17 -4.62
C ASP A 701 -25.74 -2.65 -3.33
N VAL A 702 -26.08 -1.36 -3.26
CA VAL A 702 -26.85 -0.76 -2.16
C VAL A 702 -28.16 -0.20 -2.71
N ALA A 703 -29.25 -0.96 -2.58
CA ALA A 703 -30.51 -0.69 -3.27
C ALA A 703 -31.72 -0.68 -2.31
N PRO A 704 -32.78 0.09 -2.62
CA PRO A 704 -34.08 -0.03 -1.95
C PRO A 704 -34.68 -1.44 -2.14
N SER A 705 -35.24 -2.01 -1.09
CA SER A 705 -35.85 -3.33 -1.12
C SER A 705 -37.19 -3.35 -0.41
N SER A 706 -38.19 -3.98 -1.02
CA SER A 706 -39.54 -3.96 -0.49
C SER A 706 -39.73 -4.99 0.62
N VAL A 707 -40.07 -4.50 1.81
CA VAL A 707 -40.30 -5.31 3.01
C VAL A 707 -41.73 -5.20 3.49
N CYS A 708 -42.26 -6.27 4.06
CA CYS A 708 -43.62 -6.30 4.61
C CYS A 708 -43.66 -5.75 6.04
N ILE A 709 -44.71 -5.01 6.38
CA ILE A 709 -45.00 -4.66 7.78
C ILE A 709 -45.28 -5.94 8.58
N LYS A 710 -44.42 -6.23 9.57
CA LYS A 710 -44.40 -7.49 10.37
C LYS A 710 -45.75 -7.91 10.98
N ASN A 711 -46.66 -6.95 11.20
CA ASN A 711 -47.97 -7.16 11.85
C ASN A 711 -49.17 -6.88 10.91
N SER A 712 -48.98 -6.72 9.60
CA SER A 712 -50.10 -6.53 8.65
C SER A 712 -50.66 -7.85 8.14
N THR A 713 -51.98 -7.93 7.97
CA THR A 713 -52.63 -9.11 7.37
C THR A 713 -52.45 -9.09 5.86
N GLY A 714 -51.59 -9.95 5.34
CA GLY A 714 -51.04 -9.84 3.98
C GLY A 714 -49.85 -8.88 3.95
N CYS A 715 -48.90 -9.11 3.04
CA CYS A 715 -47.70 -8.27 2.92
C CYS A 715 -48.08 -6.86 2.48
N THR A 716 -48.18 -5.94 3.45
CA THR A 716 -48.29 -4.50 3.18
C THR A 716 -46.88 -3.95 3.10
N PRO A 717 -46.42 -3.41 1.96
CA PRO A 717 -45.08 -2.86 1.85
C PRO A 717 -44.86 -1.68 2.80
N ILE A 718 -43.65 -1.53 3.32
CA ILE A 718 -43.17 -0.27 3.90
C ILE A 718 -42.92 0.72 2.75
N THR A 719 -43.29 2.00 2.95
CA THR A 719 -43.06 3.06 1.97
C THR A 719 -42.44 4.29 2.67
N PRO A 720 -41.31 4.83 2.21
CA PRO A 720 -40.47 4.32 1.10
C PRO A 720 -39.86 2.94 1.41
N ASP A 721 -39.52 2.19 0.35
CA ASP A 721 -38.79 0.91 0.48
C ASP A 721 -37.45 1.19 1.22
N PRO A 722 -37.12 0.48 2.31
CA PRO A 722 -35.85 0.68 3.02
C PRO A 722 -34.66 0.25 2.16
N LEU A 723 -33.54 0.97 2.33
CA LEU A 723 -32.26 0.58 1.75
C LEU A 723 -31.73 -0.70 2.38
N GLY A 724 -31.13 -1.57 1.58
CA GLY A 724 -30.44 -2.77 2.05
C GLY A 724 -29.21 -3.09 1.20
N PHE A 725 -28.32 -3.89 1.77
CA PHE A 725 -27.18 -4.44 1.03
C PHE A 725 -27.67 -5.60 0.16
N ALA A 726 -27.56 -5.44 -1.15
CA ALA A 726 -28.10 -6.35 -2.14
C ALA A 726 -26.99 -7.21 -2.76
N VAL A 727 -27.18 -8.52 -2.70
CA VAL A 727 -26.23 -9.54 -3.16
C VAL A 727 -26.92 -10.47 -4.15
N ASN A 728 -26.51 -10.41 -5.41
CA ASN A 728 -26.77 -11.45 -6.38
C ASN A 728 -25.58 -12.43 -6.33
N ALA A 729 -25.83 -13.72 -6.09
CA ALA A 729 -24.79 -14.72 -5.97
C ALA A 729 -25.11 -15.95 -6.83
N ARG A 730 -24.10 -16.52 -7.49
CA ARG A 730 -24.19 -17.78 -8.19
C ARG A 730 -22.97 -18.64 -7.90
N ALA A 731 -23.17 -19.74 -7.19
CA ALA A 731 -22.13 -20.73 -6.93
C ALA A 731 -22.30 -21.93 -7.87
N HIS A 732 -21.26 -22.28 -8.64
CA HIS A 732 -21.33 -23.36 -9.62
C HIS A 732 -20.03 -24.14 -9.78
N PHE A 733 -20.15 -25.46 -9.98
CA PHE A 733 -19.04 -26.37 -10.18
C PHE A 733 -19.44 -27.61 -10.99
N LYS A 734 -18.49 -28.17 -11.74
CA LYS A 734 -18.69 -29.40 -12.53
C LYS A 734 -18.64 -30.65 -11.65
N GLU A 735 -17.55 -30.81 -10.88
CA GLU A 735 -17.39 -31.92 -9.95
C GLU A 735 -16.57 -31.49 -8.72
N ILE A 736 -17.03 -31.90 -7.53
CA ILE A 736 -16.24 -31.96 -6.30
C ILE A 736 -16.16 -33.43 -5.88
N ASN A 737 -14.93 -33.88 -5.63
CA ASN A 737 -14.60 -35.20 -5.11
C ASN A 737 -14.21 -35.07 -3.64
N ILE A 738 -14.54 -36.08 -2.84
CA ILE A 738 -14.04 -36.26 -1.48
C ILE A 738 -13.55 -37.71 -1.38
N GLU A 739 -12.26 -37.91 -1.10
CA GLU A 739 -11.72 -39.27 -1.02
C GLU A 739 -12.27 -40.04 0.16
N ARG A 740 -12.24 -39.45 1.36
CA ARG A 740 -12.61 -40.14 2.61
C ARG A 740 -13.37 -39.23 3.56
N PHE A 741 -14.36 -39.80 4.22
CA PHE A 741 -14.86 -39.31 5.50
C PHE A 741 -14.37 -40.26 6.59
N GLN A 742 -13.54 -39.79 7.52
CA GLN A 742 -12.98 -40.60 8.60
C GLN A 742 -13.56 -40.17 9.96
N ASN A 743 -13.73 -41.15 10.85
CA ASN A 743 -13.96 -40.93 12.27
C ASN A 743 -12.73 -41.43 13.03
N VAL A 744 -12.13 -40.58 13.87
CA VAL A 744 -10.99 -40.92 14.71
C VAL A 744 -11.46 -41.07 16.15
N HIS A 745 -11.14 -42.21 16.78
CA HIS A 745 -11.41 -42.44 18.18
C HIS A 745 -10.11 -42.27 19.01
N PRO A 746 -10.12 -41.54 20.16
CA PRO A 746 -8.93 -41.23 20.96
C PRO A 746 -8.01 -42.43 21.27
N THR A 747 -8.60 -43.61 21.42
CA THR A 747 -7.89 -44.87 21.71
C THR A 747 -8.07 -45.95 20.65
N GLY A 748 -8.83 -45.67 19.57
CA GLY A 748 -9.27 -46.67 18.59
C GLY A 748 -8.67 -46.50 17.19
N GLY A 749 -7.95 -45.42 16.93
CA GLY A 749 -7.42 -45.10 15.59
C GLY A 749 -8.44 -44.41 14.69
N SER A 750 -8.09 -44.25 13.41
CA SER A 750 -8.97 -43.67 12.39
C SER A 750 -9.68 -44.77 11.60
N VAL A 751 -10.97 -44.58 11.31
CA VAL A 751 -11.78 -45.50 10.48
C VAL A 751 -12.51 -44.72 9.39
N THR A 752 -12.29 -45.11 8.14
CA THR A 752 -13.02 -44.55 6.99
C THR A 752 -14.47 -45.03 7.00
N SER A 753 -15.41 -44.09 7.03
CA SER A 753 -16.86 -44.33 7.07
C SER A 753 -17.53 -44.23 5.69
N PHE A 754 -17.02 -43.35 4.83
CA PHE A 754 -17.42 -43.24 3.42
C PHE A 754 -16.17 -43.00 2.56
N TYR A 755 -16.15 -43.57 1.36
CA TYR A 755 -15.06 -43.43 0.39
C TYR A 755 -15.58 -42.98 -0.98
N GLY A 756 -14.85 -42.09 -1.66
CA GLY A 756 -15.08 -41.73 -3.06
C GLY A 756 -16.40 -41.01 -3.34
N VAL A 757 -16.78 -40.05 -2.49
CA VAL A 757 -18.00 -39.25 -2.70
C VAL A 757 -17.78 -38.25 -3.84
N LYS A 758 -18.69 -38.22 -4.80
CA LYS A 758 -18.73 -37.26 -5.90
C LYS A 758 -20.01 -36.42 -5.83
N VAL A 759 -19.87 -35.11 -5.92
CA VAL A 759 -20.96 -34.15 -6.12
C VAL A 759 -20.75 -33.49 -7.48
N GLN A 760 -21.76 -33.46 -8.34
CA GLN A 760 -21.62 -33.05 -9.74
C GLN A 760 -22.72 -32.07 -10.18
N ASN A 761 -22.41 -31.25 -11.17
CA ASN A 761 -23.32 -30.37 -11.90
C ASN A 761 -24.19 -29.48 -11.00
N ALA A 762 -23.58 -28.86 -9.99
CA ALA A 762 -24.26 -27.91 -9.13
C ALA A 762 -24.20 -26.50 -9.74
N ASP A 763 -25.36 -25.84 -9.79
CA ASP A 763 -25.53 -24.44 -10.14
C ASP A 763 -26.59 -23.86 -9.20
N ILE A 764 -26.15 -23.01 -8.26
CA ILE A 764 -26.98 -22.51 -7.17
C ILE A 764 -26.99 -20.98 -7.27
N GLY A 765 -28.11 -20.44 -7.76
CA GLY A 765 -28.40 -19.01 -7.72
C GLY A 765 -29.07 -18.63 -6.40
N ALA A 766 -28.59 -17.55 -5.78
CA ALA A 766 -29.20 -16.91 -4.62
C ALA A 766 -29.30 -15.40 -4.88
N ASN A 767 -30.41 -14.80 -4.46
CA ASN A 767 -30.54 -13.36 -4.38
C ASN A 767 -30.96 -13.00 -2.95
N LEU A 768 -30.12 -12.24 -2.27
CA LEU A 768 -30.31 -11.80 -0.89
C LEU A 768 -30.28 -10.27 -0.89
N THR A 769 -31.26 -9.64 -0.27
CA THR A 769 -31.12 -8.24 0.13
C THR A 769 -31.25 -8.15 1.64
N ALA A 770 -30.15 -7.80 2.31
CA ALA A 770 -30.11 -7.57 3.74
C ALA A 770 -30.61 -6.15 4.03
N THR A 771 -31.92 -6.02 4.23
CA THR A 771 -32.52 -4.80 4.80
C THR A 771 -32.33 -4.80 6.31
N PRO A 772 -31.89 -3.69 6.92
CA PRO A 772 -31.74 -3.61 8.35
C PRO A 772 -33.06 -3.80 9.10
N ILE A 773 -33.00 -4.47 10.27
CA ILE A 773 -34.17 -4.70 11.12
C ILE A 773 -34.24 -3.58 12.17
N ASN A 774 -35.19 -2.64 11.97
CA ASN A 774 -35.65 -1.72 13.00
C ASN A 774 -36.70 -2.38 13.92
#